data_AF-B6BW02-F1
#
_entry.id   AF-B6BW02-F1
#
_cell.length_a   1.000
_cell.length_b   1.000
_cell.length_c   1.000
_cell.angle_alpha   90.00
_cell.angle_beta   90.00
_cell.angle_gamma   90.00
#
_symmetry.space_group_name_H-M   'P 1'
#
loop_
_entity.id
_entity.type
_entity.pdbx_description
1 polymer ?
#
loop_
_entity_poly.entity_id
_entity_poly.type
_entity_poly.pdbx_seq_one_letter_code
_entity_poly.pdbx_strand_id
1 'polypeptide(L)'
;MKLSHIFINLKYLSQFILFYVRSNLRNIEKADTPHVVPENLIGVNIASNENEETDEYILEKIQDLGVKNLRIYFTYQDLNNHKARLLKKLKHFSGSIIVNLSPPPKDAVDISTEHGMIAWKNFINKFFNDFKEIPFAVEIGSTINRPSWTKLTFKSFFMIWAATYSMCRIHKRSIIGPNITDFEPFINFGIYKSLQSKHQLPDEISNNLFMERTIEPEPYDRRIFLRKYPKLFKFDIYKKSALYKVIAEHFNIKPLISPCAFWSKKRVNRLIEHPNLQRSKYVTRYFALLAAKGDFSKVFWGPLICGREGLISNGIKEPDYPKLEQVTYYEEARGQISDFIIKKMYYALRFFNATIPGAKFIKDYAHEQNIHILEFEKNNQIIHLLWTQNNLIQDIKLHYHLNDLSNGQYKDHLGNDIETPNAITENPVYIFWNKSHQPNLIQAPKISNRYFIHHNPENYFFLHDAEWNGLIKVNNKIAFNSFLKACHPSKLVSPDKKDSLRLSRNAVWSHDIPNFGKVVIKKPAHIYAHKRYLDRHRPNKSVRAWNGANALLAKGISTAPPIAVFSKKNDKTGLENYYICSHSDAYNFNDLALHFQTENTFKGLSKRHIFEQSARFINDMHGRGLFFNDLSAGNLFINIKDKHFDFELIDTGRVKNFYSNLSFKSRKKQRMKDIVRLLNKFDWETRNIFLKYYFQLNNESLSLLDKLSLIKYDIFVETKRFRKKIQKKLS
;
A
#
# COMPACT_ATOMS: atom_id res chain seq x y z
N MET A 1 3.10 -26.96 -15.71
CA MET A 1 1.71 -26.83 -16.21
C MET A 1 1.57 -27.83 -17.35
N LYS A 2 0.65 -28.81 -17.30
CA LYS A 2 0.50 -29.79 -18.40
C LYS A 2 0.15 -29.06 -19.71
N LEU A 3 0.69 -29.51 -20.84
CA LEU A 3 0.56 -28.89 -22.17
C LEU A 3 -0.90 -28.58 -22.57
N SER A 4 -1.86 -29.44 -22.21
CA SER A 4 -3.29 -29.22 -22.48
C SER A 4 -3.90 -27.98 -21.80
N HIS A 5 -3.42 -27.62 -20.61
CA HIS A 5 -3.86 -26.39 -19.91
C HIS A 5 -3.29 -25.13 -20.57
N ILE A 6 -2.16 -25.22 -21.27
CA ILE A 6 -1.53 -24.09 -21.97
C ILE A 6 -2.38 -23.69 -23.19
N PHE A 7 -2.81 -24.66 -23.99
CA PHE A 7 -3.62 -24.40 -25.20
C PHE A 7 -5.03 -23.87 -24.87
N ILE A 8 -5.70 -24.43 -23.86
CA ILE A 8 -7.02 -23.94 -23.41
C ILE A 8 -6.92 -22.50 -22.90
N ASN A 9 -5.86 -22.18 -22.15
CA ASN A 9 -5.62 -20.82 -21.67
C ASN A 9 -5.32 -19.86 -22.82
N LEU A 10 -4.62 -20.28 -23.89
CA LEU A 10 -4.37 -19.45 -25.06
C LEU A 10 -5.64 -19.15 -25.85
N LYS A 11 -6.54 -20.12 -26.02
CA LYS A 11 -7.85 -19.92 -26.68
C LYS A 11 -8.72 -18.92 -25.93
N TYR A 12 -8.86 -19.07 -24.62
CA TYR A 12 -9.67 -18.12 -23.84
C TYR A 12 -8.99 -16.76 -23.68
N LEU A 13 -7.66 -16.72 -23.63
CA LEU A 13 -6.92 -15.46 -23.64
C LEU A 13 -7.14 -14.70 -24.94
N SER A 14 -7.08 -15.34 -26.11
CA SER A 14 -7.32 -14.66 -27.40
C SER A 14 -8.74 -14.14 -27.52
N GLN A 15 -9.73 -14.93 -27.09
CA GLN A 15 -11.14 -14.51 -27.06
C GLN A 15 -11.37 -13.36 -26.07
N PHE A 16 -10.77 -13.44 -24.88
CA PHE A 16 -10.85 -12.38 -23.90
C PHE A 16 -10.16 -11.10 -24.40
N ILE A 17 -9.00 -11.19 -25.07
CA ILE A 17 -8.33 -10.02 -25.66
C ILE A 17 -9.23 -9.39 -26.72
N LEU A 18 -9.87 -10.17 -27.59
CA LEU A 18 -10.81 -9.65 -28.58
C LEU A 18 -12.02 -8.98 -27.92
N PHE A 19 -12.58 -9.60 -26.88
CA PHE A 19 -13.65 -9.02 -26.06
C PHE A 19 -13.22 -7.69 -25.42
N TYR A 20 -12.05 -7.65 -24.77
CA TYR A 20 -11.52 -6.45 -24.12
C TYR A 20 -11.18 -5.34 -25.12
N VAL A 21 -10.68 -5.70 -26.30
CA VAL A 21 -10.42 -4.76 -27.40
C VAL A 21 -11.74 -4.15 -27.89
N ARG A 22 -12.82 -4.93 -27.91
CA ARG A 22 -14.17 -4.46 -28.30
C ARG A 22 -14.92 -3.76 -27.17
N SER A 23 -14.50 -3.91 -25.92
CA SER A 23 -15.09 -3.15 -24.82
C SER A 23 -14.58 -1.71 -24.87
N ASN A 24 -15.46 -0.75 -24.53
CA ASN A 24 -15.10 0.68 -24.49
C ASN A 24 -14.13 1.03 -23.33
N LEU A 25 -13.63 0.04 -22.60
CA LEU A 25 -12.72 0.16 -21.45
C LEU A 25 -11.27 0.51 -21.84
N ARG A 26 -11.02 0.99 -23.07
CA ARG A 26 -9.67 1.42 -23.46
C ARG A 26 -9.27 2.72 -22.74
N ASN A 27 -10.25 3.53 -22.37
CA ASN A 27 -10.06 4.80 -21.67
C ASN A 27 -9.77 4.60 -20.17
N ILE A 28 -9.50 5.71 -19.48
CA ILE A 28 -9.39 5.76 -18.02
C ILE A 28 -10.81 5.80 -17.47
N GLU A 29 -11.14 4.84 -16.62
CA GLU A 29 -12.43 4.79 -15.94
C GLU A 29 -12.46 5.77 -14.77
N LYS A 30 -13.64 6.33 -14.49
CA LYS A 30 -13.87 7.28 -13.40
C LYS A 30 -15.19 7.00 -12.68
N ALA A 31 -15.35 7.60 -11.51
CA ALA A 31 -16.56 7.57 -10.70
C ALA A 31 -17.35 8.88 -10.89
N ASP A 32 -17.93 9.06 -12.08
CA ASP A 32 -18.58 10.32 -12.48
C ASP A 32 -20.11 10.20 -12.58
N THR A 33 -20.67 9.02 -12.29
CA THR A 33 -22.11 8.74 -12.39
C THR A 33 -22.74 8.65 -11.00
N PRO A 34 -23.68 9.56 -10.66
CA PRO A 34 -24.43 9.48 -9.41
C PRO A 34 -25.24 8.18 -9.31
N HIS A 35 -25.25 7.57 -8.14
CA HIS A 35 -26.03 6.35 -7.86
C HIS A 35 -26.19 6.14 -6.36
N VAL A 36 -27.09 5.26 -5.95
CA VAL A 36 -27.23 4.87 -4.54
C VAL A 36 -26.26 3.75 -4.22
N VAL A 37 -25.42 3.95 -3.21
CA VAL A 37 -24.54 2.89 -2.70
C VAL A 37 -25.41 1.83 -2.02
N PRO A 38 -25.26 0.53 -2.35
CA PRO A 38 -26.05 -0.52 -1.73
C PRO A 38 -25.99 -0.47 -0.20
N GLU A 39 -27.14 -0.52 0.48
CA GLU A 39 -27.21 -0.50 1.96
C GLU A 39 -26.41 -1.63 2.59
N ASN A 40 -26.45 -2.80 1.97
CA ASN A 40 -25.72 -3.99 2.39
C ASN A 40 -24.50 -4.20 1.50
N LEU A 41 -23.68 -3.16 1.28
CA LEU A 41 -22.47 -3.29 0.47
C LEU A 41 -21.40 -4.15 1.17
N ILE A 42 -21.25 -4.02 2.49
CA ILE A 42 -20.09 -4.57 3.21
C ILE A 42 -20.37 -5.99 3.72
N GLY A 43 -19.35 -6.85 3.60
CA GLY A 43 -19.34 -8.17 4.20
C GLY A 43 -18.03 -8.55 4.87
N VAL A 44 -18.06 -9.63 5.64
CA VAL A 44 -16.88 -10.22 6.30
C VAL A 44 -16.87 -11.74 6.16
N ASN A 45 -15.68 -12.32 6.12
CA ASN A 45 -15.51 -13.77 6.17
C ASN A 45 -15.44 -14.25 7.62
N ILE A 46 -16.20 -15.27 7.98
CA ILE A 46 -16.31 -15.80 9.35
C ILE A 46 -15.94 -17.28 9.40
N ALA A 47 -15.39 -17.69 10.53
CA ALA A 47 -15.16 -19.08 10.92
C ALA A 47 -15.16 -19.14 12.45
N SER A 48 -15.65 -20.24 13.03
CA SER A 48 -15.60 -20.48 14.49
C SER A 48 -14.47 -21.45 14.84
N ASN A 49 -14.48 -21.95 16.07
CA ASN A 49 -13.62 -23.03 16.57
C ASN A 49 -14.42 -23.91 17.56
N GLU A 50 -13.77 -24.90 18.17
CA GLU A 50 -14.44 -25.83 19.09
C GLU A 50 -15.11 -25.15 20.29
N ASN A 51 -14.56 -24.04 20.80
CA ASN A 51 -15.14 -23.28 21.91
C ASN A 51 -16.43 -22.57 21.47
N GLU A 52 -17.56 -22.89 22.11
CA GLU A 52 -18.88 -22.35 21.77
C GLU A 52 -19.00 -20.85 22.04
N GLU A 53 -18.26 -20.31 23.00
CA GLU A 53 -18.23 -18.87 23.30
C GLU A 53 -17.70 -18.06 22.11
N THR A 54 -16.87 -18.68 21.26
CA THR A 54 -16.36 -18.04 20.04
C THR A 54 -17.50 -17.68 19.09
N ASP A 55 -18.57 -18.49 19.05
CA ASP A 55 -19.75 -18.18 18.23
C ASP A 55 -20.42 -16.88 18.71
N GLU A 56 -20.63 -16.75 20.02
CA GLU A 56 -21.26 -15.58 20.62
C GLU A 56 -20.40 -14.33 20.41
N TYR A 57 -19.08 -14.45 20.60
CA TYR A 57 -18.15 -13.38 20.28
C TYR A 57 -18.23 -12.95 18.81
N ILE A 58 -18.30 -13.90 17.87
CA ILE A 58 -18.45 -13.60 16.44
C ILE A 58 -19.76 -12.85 16.17
N LEU A 59 -20.88 -13.30 16.72
CA LEU A 59 -22.19 -12.68 16.55
C LEU A 59 -22.22 -11.26 17.13
N GLU A 60 -21.67 -11.08 18.33
CA GLU A 60 -21.50 -9.76 18.96
C GLU A 60 -20.70 -8.82 18.06
N LYS A 61 -19.56 -9.27 17.51
CA LYS A 61 -18.72 -8.44 16.64
C LYS A 61 -19.33 -8.18 15.26
N ILE A 62 -20.16 -9.08 14.74
CA ILE A 62 -20.95 -8.84 13.52
C ILE A 62 -21.98 -7.74 13.77
N GLN A 63 -22.66 -7.79 14.92
CA GLN A 63 -23.63 -6.78 15.31
C GLN A 63 -22.97 -5.41 15.52
N ASP A 64 -21.84 -5.34 16.24
CA ASP A 64 -21.10 -4.08 16.45
C ASP A 64 -20.55 -3.50 15.13
N LEU A 65 -20.08 -4.34 14.19
CA LEU A 65 -19.70 -3.88 12.85
C LEU A 65 -20.90 -3.38 12.01
N GLY A 66 -22.12 -3.77 12.38
CA GLY A 66 -23.34 -3.50 11.60
C GLY A 66 -23.38 -4.19 10.24
N VAL A 67 -22.56 -5.23 10.02
CA VAL A 67 -22.45 -5.88 8.70
C VAL A 67 -23.59 -6.86 8.47
N LYS A 68 -24.13 -6.85 7.24
CA LYS A 68 -25.28 -7.67 6.84
C LYS A 68 -24.94 -8.74 5.82
N ASN A 69 -23.66 -8.89 5.44
CA ASN A 69 -23.23 -9.97 4.57
C ASN A 69 -22.15 -10.80 5.24
N LEU A 70 -22.41 -12.10 5.37
CA LEU A 70 -21.50 -13.06 5.97
C LEU A 70 -21.09 -14.10 4.94
N ARG A 71 -19.81 -14.48 4.97
CA ARG A 71 -19.29 -15.56 4.13
C ARG A 71 -18.58 -16.59 4.99
N ILE A 72 -18.96 -17.86 4.86
CA ILE A 72 -18.41 -18.99 5.63
C ILE A 72 -17.93 -20.10 4.68
N TYR A 73 -16.79 -20.71 4.99
CA TYR A 73 -16.32 -21.90 4.29
C TYR A 73 -16.89 -23.17 4.93
N PHE A 74 -17.42 -24.06 4.11
CA PHE A 74 -18.04 -25.30 4.56
C PHE A 74 -17.64 -26.48 3.67
N THR A 75 -17.43 -27.64 4.27
CA THR A 75 -17.09 -28.87 3.58
C THR A 75 -17.75 -30.09 4.22
N TYR A 76 -17.56 -31.28 3.67
CA TYR A 76 -18.18 -32.50 4.22
C TYR A 76 -17.65 -32.92 5.60
N GLN A 77 -16.50 -32.39 6.02
CA GLN A 77 -15.98 -32.54 7.40
C GLN A 77 -16.72 -31.64 8.39
N ASP A 78 -17.54 -30.70 7.91
CA ASP A 78 -18.12 -29.63 8.73
C ASP A 78 -19.59 -29.87 9.12
N LEU A 79 -20.21 -30.95 8.64
CA LEU A 79 -21.64 -31.23 8.87
C LEU A 79 -22.01 -31.37 10.36
N ASN A 80 -21.06 -31.78 11.20
CA ASN A 80 -21.29 -32.11 12.61
C ASN A 80 -20.29 -31.42 13.57
N ASN A 81 -19.64 -30.32 13.16
CA ASN A 81 -18.67 -29.61 13.99
C ASN A 81 -19.08 -28.15 14.29
N HIS A 82 -18.15 -27.38 14.85
CA HIS A 82 -18.33 -25.98 15.19
C HIS A 82 -18.85 -25.09 14.04
N LYS A 83 -18.57 -25.40 12.76
CA LYS A 83 -19.12 -24.64 11.63
C LYS A 83 -20.60 -24.93 11.40
N ALA A 84 -21.04 -26.19 11.54
CA ALA A 84 -22.47 -26.51 11.53
C ALA A 84 -23.19 -25.83 12.70
N ARG A 85 -22.56 -25.80 13.89
CA ARG A 85 -23.08 -25.08 15.06
C ARG A 85 -23.25 -23.58 14.77
N LEU A 86 -22.20 -22.91 14.29
CA LEU A 86 -22.25 -21.50 13.92
C LEU A 86 -23.30 -21.23 12.82
N LEU A 87 -23.34 -22.05 11.77
CA LEU A 87 -24.31 -21.87 10.68
C LEU A 87 -25.76 -21.98 11.20
N LYS A 88 -26.06 -22.95 12.08
CA LYS A 88 -27.38 -23.08 12.73
C LYS A 88 -27.74 -21.86 13.56
N LYS A 89 -26.80 -21.28 14.31
CA LYS A 89 -27.02 -20.02 15.06
C LYS A 89 -27.40 -18.84 14.15
N LEU A 90 -26.98 -18.86 12.89
CA LEU A 90 -27.31 -17.83 11.90
C LEU A 90 -28.69 -18.01 11.24
N LYS A 91 -29.52 -18.97 11.67
CA LYS A 91 -30.87 -19.21 11.10
C LYS A 91 -31.74 -17.95 11.02
N HIS A 92 -31.69 -17.10 12.04
CA HIS A 92 -32.48 -15.87 12.15
C HIS A 92 -31.68 -14.61 11.81
N PHE A 93 -30.51 -14.74 11.21
CA PHE A 93 -29.72 -13.58 10.79
C PHE A 93 -30.47 -12.79 9.71
N SER A 94 -30.70 -11.50 9.96
CA SER A 94 -31.45 -10.60 9.07
C SER A 94 -30.72 -10.20 7.78
N GLY A 95 -29.51 -10.71 7.56
CA GLY A 95 -28.68 -10.40 6.39
C GLY A 95 -28.51 -11.56 5.42
N SER A 96 -27.57 -11.41 4.49
CA SER A 96 -27.22 -12.42 3.48
C SER A 96 -26.09 -13.32 4.00
N ILE A 97 -26.28 -14.63 3.86
CA ILE A 97 -25.24 -15.64 4.13
C ILE A 97 -24.79 -16.25 2.80
N ILE A 98 -23.47 -16.25 2.57
CA ILE A 98 -22.83 -16.99 1.47
C ILE A 98 -22.08 -18.17 2.09
N VAL A 99 -22.48 -19.39 1.73
CA VAL A 99 -21.76 -20.61 2.10
C VAL A 99 -20.88 -21.03 0.93
N ASN A 100 -19.57 -20.90 1.11
CA ASN A 100 -18.60 -21.41 0.15
C ASN A 100 -18.41 -22.90 0.35
N LEU A 101 -18.91 -23.71 -0.59
CA LEU A 101 -18.76 -25.16 -0.57
C LEU A 101 -17.49 -25.52 -1.35
N SER A 102 -16.44 -25.90 -0.64
CA SER A 102 -15.16 -26.28 -1.25
C SER A 102 -14.61 -27.55 -0.61
N PRO A 103 -14.06 -28.49 -1.41
CA PRO A 103 -13.32 -29.61 -0.84
C PRO A 103 -12.03 -29.08 -0.19
N PRO A 104 -11.59 -29.62 0.96
CA PRO A 104 -10.30 -29.27 1.54
C PRO A 104 -9.19 -29.66 0.55
N PRO A 105 -8.05 -28.94 0.52
CA PRO A 105 -6.99 -29.23 -0.45
C PRO A 105 -6.43 -30.66 -0.42
N LYS A 106 -6.47 -31.32 0.74
CA LYS A 106 -6.04 -32.72 0.90
C LYS A 106 -6.89 -33.69 0.07
N ASP A 107 -8.17 -33.39 -0.10
CA ASP A 107 -9.14 -34.29 -0.69
C ASP A 107 -9.57 -33.83 -2.11
N ALA A 108 -9.23 -32.58 -2.48
CA ALA A 108 -9.57 -31.99 -3.78
C ALA A 108 -9.00 -32.75 -4.99
N VAL A 109 -7.96 -33.56 -4.78
CA VAL A 109 -7.35 -34.43 -5.82
C VAL A 109 -8.31 -35.57 -6.20
N ASP A 110 -9.03 -36.11 -5.21
CA ASP A 110 -9.87 -37.29 -5.36
C ASP A 110 -11.22 -36.98 -6.01
N ILE A 111 -11.62 -35.71 -6.06
CA ILE A 111 -12.83 -35.24 -6.76
C ILE A 111 -12.87 -35.68 -8.24
N SER A 112 -11.71 -35.93 -8.85
CA SER A 112 -11.67 -36.41 -10.24
C SER A 112 -12.00 -37.90 -10.39
N THR A 113 -12.12 -38.64 -9.28
CA THR A 113 -12.50 -40.06 -9.22
C THR A 113 -14.00 -40.23 -9.00
N GLU A 114 -14.50 -41.44 -9.26
CA GLU A 114 -15.90 -41.78 -9.01
C GLU A 114 -16.26 -41.70 -7.52
N HIS A 115 -15.44 -42.31 -6.65
CA HIS A 115 -15.62 -42.25 -5.19
C HIS A 115 -15.65 -40.81 -4.67
N GLY A 116 -14.72 -39.95 -5.10
CA GLY A 116 -14.69 -38.55 -4.68
C GLY A 116 -15.94 -37.77 -5.12
N MET A 117 -16.46 -38.02 -6.32
CA MET A 117 -17.72 -37.40 -6.76
C MET A 117 -18.95 -37.94 -6.04
N ILE A 118 -18.99 -39.23 -5.72
CA ILE A 118 -20.08 -39.81 -4.90
C ILE A 118 -20.06 -39.16 -3.51
N ALA A 119 -18.90 -39.05 -2.87
CA ALA A 119 -18.74 -38.37 -1.59
C ALA A 119 -19.21 -36.91 -1.66
N TRP A 120 -18.83 -36.18 -2.72
CA TRP A 120 -19.28 -34.80 -2.94
C TRP A 120 -20.79 -34.71 -3.12
N LYS A 121 -21.41 -35.57 -3.94
CA LYS A 121 -22.86 -35.58 -4.15
C LYS A 121 -23.62 -35.87 -2.86
N ASN A 122 -23.18 -36.88 -2.10
CA ASN A 122 -23.78 -37.23 -0.80
C ASN A 122 -23.69 -36.07 0.18
N PHE A 123 -22.52 -35.40 0.23
CA PHE A 123 -22.32 -34.20 1.02
C PHE A 123 -23.28 -33.08 0.65
N ILE A 124 -23.35 -32.70 -0.62
CA ILE A 124 -24.22 -31.59 -1.06
C ILE A 124 -25.67 -31.93 -0.75
N ASN A 125 -26.13 -33.16 -1.03
CA ASN A 125 -27.49 -33.59 -0.70
C ASN A 125 -27.78 -33.46 0.80
N LYS A 126 -26.88 -33.98 1.65
CA LYS A 126 -27.01 -33.88 3.10
C LYS A 126 -26.98 -32.42 3.59
N PHE A 127 -26.08 -31.60 3.07
CA PHE A 127 -25.98 -30.18 3.41
C PHE A 127 -27.29 -29.42 3.10
N PHE A 128 -27.86 -29.60 1.91
CA PHE A 128 -29.11 -28.94 1.55
C PHE A 128 -30.30 -29.40 2.41
N ASN A 129 -30.31 -30.66 2.85
CA ASN A 129 -31.34 -31.18 3.74
C ASN A 129 -31.18 -30.66 5.18
N ASP A 130 -29.97 -30.75 5.74
CA ASP A 130 -29.68 -30.40 7.13
C ASP A 130 -29.84 -28.89 7.39
N PHE A 131 -29.60 -28.04 6.39
CA PHE A 131 -29.64 -26.57 6.51
C PHE A 131 -30.76 -25.92 5.68
N LYS A 132 -31.78 -26.68 5.27
CA LYS A 132 -32.88 -26.18 4.40
C LYS A 132 -33.62 -24.96 4.95
N GLU A 133 -33.69 -24.80 6.27
CA GLU A 133 -34.39 -23.69 6.92
C GLU A 133 -33.58 -22.38 6.96
N ILE A 134 -32.30 -22.43 6.56
CA ILE A 134 -31.40 -21.27 6.62
C ILE A 134 -31.34 -20.60 5.23
N PRO A 135 -31.60 -19.29 5.12
CA PRO A 135 -31.47 -18.59 3.86
C PRO A 135 -29.99 -18.35 3.53
N PHE A 136 -29.44 -19.10 2.57
CA PHE A 136 -28.09 -18.89 2.06
C PHE A 136 -28.02 -18.91 0.53
N ALA A 137 -26.99 -18.24 0.01
CA ALA A 137 -26.48 -18.47 -1.34
C ALA A 137 -25.27 -19.42 -1.27
N VAL A 138 -25.08 -20.22 -2.31
CA VAL A 138 -23.96 -21.14 -2.43
C VAL A 138 -22.88 -20.53 -3.30
N GLU A 139 -21.64 -20.49 -2.83
CA GLU A 139 -20.50 -20.18 -3.67
C GLU A 139 -19.68 -21.45 -3.97
N ILE A 140 -19.37 -21.67 -5.25
CA ILE A 140 -18.45 -22.73 -5.68
C ILE A 140 -17.17 -22.13 -6.24
N GLY A 141 -16.04 -22.65 -5.77
CA GLY A 141 -14.71 -22.19 -6.11
C GLY A 141 -14.13 -21.26 -5.04
N SER A 142 -12.81 -21.20 -4.95
CA SER A 142 -12.07 -20.29 -4.09
C SER A 142 -10.62 -20.28 -4.53
N THR A 143 -10.16 -19.19 -5.16
CA THR A 143 -8.81 -19.08 -5.75
C THR A 143 -8.47 -20.20 -6.75
N ILE A 144 -9.44 -20.68 -7.53
CA ILE A 144 -9.27 -21.86 -8.41
C ILE A 144 -8.15 -21.71 -9.46
N ASN A 145 -7.73 -20.47 -9.76
CA ASN A 145 -6.56 -20.16 -10.58
C ASN A 145 -5.21 -20.36 -9.86
N ARG A 146 -5.23 -20.86 -8.62
CA ARG A 146 -4.06 -21.18 -7.79
C ARG A 146 -4.09 -22.67 -7.41
N PRO A 147 -3.83 -23.58 -8.37
CA PRO A 147 -3.89 -25.03 -8.13
C PRO A 147 -2.87 -25.50 -7.07
N SER A 148 -1.80 -24.73 -6.83
CA SER A 148 -0.87 -25.01 -5.73
C SER A 148 -1.51 -24.89 -4.35
N TRP A 149 -2.53 -24.04 -4.20
CA TRP A 149 -3.25 -23.78 -2.95
C TRP A 149 -4.47 -24.67 -2.82
N THR A 150 -5.31 -24.73 -3.87
CA THR A 150 -6.57 -25.48 -3.84
C THR A 150 -6.41 -26.97 -4.10
N LYS A 151 -5.36 -27.38 -4.81
CA LYS A 151 -5.20 -28.73 -5.40
C LYS A 151 -6.32 -29.16 -6.36
N LEU A 152 -7.32 -28.31 -6.58
CA LEU A 152 -8.48 -28.56 -7.43
C LEU A 152 -8.14 -28.22 -8.89
N THR A 153 -8.35 -29.17 -9.79
CA THR A 153 -8.21 -28.93 -11.24
C THR A 153 -9.44 -28.25 -11.82
N PHE A 154 -9.34 -27.60 -12.98
CA PHE A 154 -10.53 -27.07 -13.68
C PHE A 154 -11.55 -28.16 -14.03
N LYS A 155 -11.09 -29.39 -14.36
CA LYS A 155 -12.00 -30.53 -14.60
C LYS A 155 -12.82 -30.82 -13.35
N SER A 156 -12.13 -31.01 -12.21
CA SER A 156 -12.76 -31.24 -10.90
C SER A 156 -13.71 -30.11 -10.52
N PHE A 157 -13.31 -28.85 -10.76
CA PHE A 157 -14.16 -27.67 -10.53
C PHE A 157 -15.48 -27.76 -11.32
N PHE A 158 -15.44 -28.06 -12.62
CA PHE A 158 -16.67 -28.17 -13.42
C PHE A 158 -17.54 -29.36 -12.99
N MET A 159 -16.95 -30.43 -12.47
CA MET A 159 -17.68 -31.59 -11.95
C MET A 159 -18.45 -31.23 -10.67
N ILE A 160 -17.79 -30.58 -9.70
CA ILE A 160 -18.47 -30.12 -8.48
C ILE A 160 -19.48 -29.01 -8.79
N TRP A 161 -19.17 -28.11 -9.74
CA TRP A 161 -20.09 -27.07 -10.19
C TRP A 161 -21.39 -27.67 -10.71
N ALA A 162 -21.31 -28.63 -11.63
CA ALA A 162 -22.49 -29.24 -12.24
C ALA A 162 -23.37 -29.93 -11.19
N ALA A 163 -22.77 -30.69 -10.26
CA ALA A 163 -23.50 -31.35 -9.19
C ALA A 163 -24.20 -30.34 -8.27
N THR A 164 -23.49 -29.31 -7.83
CA THR A 164 -24.04 -28.30 -6.92
C THR A 164 -25.04 -27.37 -7.62
N TYR A 165 -24.84 -27.05 -8.90
CA TYR A 165 -25.76 -26.25 -9.71
C TYR A 165 -27.14 -26.91 -9.76
N SER A 166 -27.21 -28.20 -10.07
CA SER A 166 -28.48 -28.95 -10.08
C SER A 166 -29.18 -28.89 -8.71
N MET A 167 -28.43 -29.07 -7.62
CA MET A 167 -28.97 -28.98 -6.26
C MET A 167 -29.47 -27.57 -5.92
N CYS A 168 -28.76 -26.52 -6.33
CA CYS A 168 -29.22 -25.14 -6.17
C CYS A 168 -30.54 -24.91 -6.91
N ARG A 169 -30.71 -25.46 -8.12
CA ARG A 169 -31.97 -25.34 -8.87
C ARG A 169 -33.13 -26.09 -8.19
N ILE A 170 -32.90 -27.31 -7.71
CA ILE A 170 -33.91 -28.11 -6.99
C ILE A 170 -34.40 -27.37 -5.73
N HIS A 171 -33.48 -26.85 -4.92
CA HIS A 171 -33.81 -26.18 -3.66
C HIS A 171 -34.03 -24.66 -3.80
N LYS A 172 -34.11 -24.14 -5.04
CA LYS A 172 -34.30 -22.71 -5.34
C LYS A 172 -33.30 -21.80 -4.60
N ARG A 173 -32.02 -22.18 -4.60
CA ARG A 173 -30.92 -21.38 -4.05
C ARG A 173 -30.12 -20.67 -5.15
N SER A 174 -29.57 -19.51 -4.80
CA SER A 174 -28.63 -18.77 -5.64
C SER A 174 -27.26 -19.46 -5.64
N ILE A 175 -26.62 -19.53 -6.81
CA ILE A 175 -25.25 -20.01 -6.98
C ILE A 175 -24.31 -18.92 -7.50
N ILE A 176 -23.14 -18.80 -6.86
CA ILE A 176 -22.16 -17.74 -7.03
C ILE A 176 -20.82 -18.35 -7.44
N GLY A 177 -20.08 -17.70 -8.34
CA GLY A 177 -18.72 -18.15 -8.67
C GLY A 177 -17.98 -17.37 -9.75
N PRO A 178 -16.72 -17.75 -10.05
CA PRO A 178 -15.99 -18.91 -9.50
C PRO A 178 -14.86 -18.52 -8.52
N ASN A 179 -14.87 -17.27 -8.02
CA ASN A 179 -13.93 -16.77 -7.02
C ASN A 179 -12.45 -16.86 -7.49
N ILE A 180 -12.12 -16.12 -8.55
CA ILE A 180 -10.74 -15.95 -9.03
C ILE A 180 -9.99 -14.98 -8.10
N THR A 181 -8.67 -15.17 -7.93
CA THR A 181 -7.81 -14.22 -7.21
C THR A 181 -6.78 -13.57 -8.14
N ASP A 182 -6.11 -12.53 -7.68
CA ASP A 182 -5.02 -11.85 -8.40
C ASP A 182 -5.44 -11.19 -9.72
N PHE A 183 -6.73 -10.88 -9.91
CA PHE A 183 -7.26 -10.21 -11.11
C PHE A 183 -6.77 -10.87 -12.42
N GLU A 184 -7.30 -12.06 -12.71
CA GLU A 184 -7.04 -12.82 -13.94
C GLU A 184 -8.33 -12.94 -14.76
N PRO A 185 -8.83 -11.84 -15.34
CA PRO A 185 -10.18 -11.76 -15.93
C PRO A 185 -10.38 -12.71 -17.11
N PHE A 186 -9.31 -13.09 -17.82
CA PHE A 186 -9.37 -14.07 -18.91
C PHE A 186 -9.76 -15.48 -18.41
N ILE A 187 -9.45 -15.82 -17.15
CA ILE A 187 -9.86 -17.08 -16.53
C ILE A 187 -11.35 -17.04 -16.20
N ASN A 188 -11.84 -15.97 -15.56
CA ASN A 188 -13.27 -15.76 -15.35
C ASN A 188 -14.05 -15.90 -16.67
N PHE A 189 -13.60 -15.18 -17.70
CA PHE A 189 -14.21 -15.19 -19.02
C PHE A 189 -14.28 -16.60 -19.63
N GLY A 190 -13.17 -17.35 -19.58
CA GLY A 190 -13.12 -18.72 -20.08
C GLY A 190 -14.05 -19.68 -19.32
N ILE A 191 -14.16 -19.52 -18.00
CA ILE A 191 -15.08 -20.32 -17.18
C ILE A 191 -16.53 -20.01 -17.52
N TYR A 192 -16.92 -18.73 -17.57
CA TYR A 192 -18.30 -18.36 -17.89
C TYR A 192 -18.69 -18.83 -19.29
N LYS A 193 -17.79 -18.75 -20.27
CA LYS A 193 -18.05 -19.32 -21.59
C LYS A 193 -18.30 -20.83 -21.56
N SER A 194 -17.52 -21.57 -20.77
CA SER A 194 -17.72 -23.01 -20.61
C SER A 194 -18.98 -23.37 -19.82
N LEU A 195 -19.43 -22.51 -18.90
CA LEU A 195 -20.66 -22.70 -18.14
C LEU A 195 -21.89 -22.33 -18.99
N GLN A 196 -21.79 -21.28 -19.80
CA GLN A 196 -22.82 -20.86 -20.75
C GLN A 196 -23.15 -21.97 -21.75
N SER A 197 -22.13 -22.64 -22.31
CA SER A 197 -22.35 -23.77 -23.23
C SER A 197 -23.01 -24.98 -22.58
N LYS A 198 -23.13 -25.01 -21.25
CA LYS A 198 -23.80 -26.07 -20.48
C LYS A 198 -25.11 -25.58 -19.85
N HIS A 199 -25.54 -24.35 -20.10
CA HIS A 199 -26.67 -23.69 -19.43
C HIS A 199 -26.54 -23.67 -17.89
N GLN A 200 -25.31 -23.50 -17.41
CA GLN A 200 -24.93 -23.54 -15.98
C GLN A 200 -24.25 -22.26 -15.52
N LEU A 201 -24.59 -21.11 -16.12
CA LEU A 201 -24.08 -19.81 -15.66
C LEU A 201 -24.50 -19.55 -14.19
N PRO A 202 -23.64 -18.90 -13.39
CA PRO A 202 -24.04 -18.52 -12.05
C PRO A 202 -25.14 -17.47 -12.06
N ASP A 203 -25.78 -17.33 -10.90
CA ASP A 203 -26.70 -16.24 -10.63
C ASP A 203 -25.92 -14.95 -10.35
N GLU A 204 -24.80 -15.00 -9.62
CA GLU A 204 -23.93 -13.84 -9.39
C GLU A 204 -22.46 -14.17 -9.69
N ILE A 205 -21.72 -13.19 -10.22
CA ILE A 205 -20.28 -13.36 -10.44
C ILE A 205 -19.50 -13.09 -9.15
N SER A 206 -18.52 -13.93 -8.87
CA SER A 206 -17.54 -13.67 -7.81
C SER A 206 -16.10 -13.62 -8.30
N ASN A 207 -15.40 -12.59 -7.83
CA ASN A 207 -13.97 -12.45 -8.02
C ASN A 207 -13.37 -11.67 -6.86
N ASN A 208 -12.27 -12.16 -6.28
CA ASN A 208 -11.57 -11.41 -5.25
C ASN A 208 -10.84 -10.23 -5.89
N LEU A 209 -11.38 -9.02 -5.73
CA LEU A 209 -10.78 -7.80 -6.27
C LEU A 209 -9.60 -7.36 -5.40
N PHE A 210 -8.54 -8.15 -5.39
CA PHE A 210 -7.32 -7.87 -4.64
C PHE A 210 -6.55 -6.70 -5.23
N MET A 211 -6.29 -5.72 -4.36
CA MET A 211 -5.37 -4.61 -4.62
C MET A 211 -4.06 -4.75 -3.85
N GLU A 212 -3.81 -5.83 -3.09
CA GLU A 212 -2.56 -5.95 -2.30
C GLU A 212 -1.26 -5.91 -3.15
N ARG A 213 -1.35 -6.22 -4.45
CA ARG A 213 -0.21 -6.10 -5.35
C ARG A 213 0.22 -4.66 -5.58
N THR A 214 -0.72 -3.73 -5.45
CA THR A 214 -0.45 -2.31 -5.29
C THR A 214 -0.31 -2.05 -3.79
N ILE A 215 0.73 -1.33 -3.37
CA ILE A 215 1.01 -1.16 -1.94
C ILE A 215 -0.12 -0.43 -1.21
N GLU A 216 -0.92 0.33 -1.97
CA GLU A 216 -2.10 1.08 -1.57
C GLU A 216 -3.19 0.95 -2.68
N PRO A 217 -4.45 1.42 -2.46
CA PRO A 217 -5.60 1.10 -3.32
C PRO A 217 -5.62 1.72 -4.73
N GLU A 218 -5.15 2.95 -4.92
CA GLU A 218 -5.38 3.79 -6.11
C GLU A 218 -4.43 3.52 -7.28
N PRO A 219 -3.11 3.24 -7.07
CA PRO A 219 -2.17 3.14 -8.17
C PRO A 219 -2.51 2.04 -9.18
N TYR A 220 -2.11 2.25 -10.43
CA TYR A 220 -2.20 1.21 -11.46
C TYR A 220 -1.48 -0.09 -11.06
N ASP A 221 -2.17 -1.21 -11.20
CA ASP A 221 -1.61 -2.54 -11.03
C ASP A 221 -0.72 -2.91 -12.23
N ARG A 222 0.59 -2.86 -11.98
CA ARG A 222 1.64 -3.08 -12.99
C ARG A 222 1.90 -4.56 -13.31
N ARG A 223 1.10 -5.48 -12.78
CA ARG A 223 1.32 -6.94 -12.96
C ARG A 223 0.31 -7.60 -13.89
N ILE A 224 -0.64 -6.84 -14.43
CA ILE A 224 -1.72 -7.35 -15.28
C ILE A 224 -1.22 -7.54 -16.73
N PHE A 225 -1.63 -8.64 -17.36
CA PHE A 225 -1.24 -9.15 -18.69
C PHE A 225 0.25 -9.43 -18.90
N LEU A 226 1.14 -8.45 -18.78
CA LEU A 226 2.58 -8.60 -19.05
C LEU A 226 3.43 -7.66 -18.18
N ARG A 227 4.42 -8.20 -17.45
CA ARG A 227 5.37 -7.42 -16.63
C ARG A 227 6.14 -6.34 -17.40
N LYS A 228 6.25 -6.46 -18.73
CA LYS A 228 7.04 -5.55 -19.59
C LYS A 228 6.28 -4.28 -20.01
N TYR A 229 4.95 -4.27 -20.07
CA TYR A 229 4.16 -3.12 -20.56
C TYR A 229 3.05 -2.62 -19.61
N PRO A 230 3.32 -2.47 -18.30
CA PRO A 230 2.28 -2.12 -17.32
C PRO A 230 1.64 -0.74 -17.53
N LYS A 231 2.32 0.16 -18.25
CA LYS A 231 1.84 1.53 -18.49
C LYS A 231 0.85 1.64 -19.64
N LEU A 232 0.71 0.60 -20.47
CA LEU A 232 -0.16 0.64 -21.64
C LEU A 232 -1.63 0.54 -21.24
N PHE A 233 -1.97 -0.37 -20.32
CA PHE A 233 -3.36 -0.67 -19.99
C PHE A 233 -3.94 0.15 -18.83
N LYS A 234 -3.07 0.61 -17.90
CA LYS A 234 -3.44 1.50 -16.78
C LYS A 234 -4.64 0.99 -15.95
N PHE A 235 -4.59 -0.27 -15.51
CA PHE A 235 -5.62 -0.86 -14.65
C PHE A 235 -5.48 -0.41 -13.19
N ASP A 236 -6.34 0.51 -12.76
CA ASP A 236 -6.59 0.84 -11.36
C ASP A 236 -7.85 0.13 -10.86
N ILE A 237 -8.30 0.47 -9.64
CA ILE A 237 -9.48 -0.16 -9.05
C ILE A 237 -10.77 0.10 -9.86
N TYR A 238 -10.97 1.32 -10.37
CA TYR A 238 -12.13 1.67 -11.19
C TYR A 238 -12.18 0.87 -12.48
N LYS A 239 -11.05 0.78 -13.18
CA LYS A 239 -10.98 0.02 -14.44
C LYS A 239 -11.12 -1.48 -14.23
N LYS A 240 -10.60 -2.01 -13.12
CA LYS A 240 -10.79 -3.41 -12.75
C LYS A 240 -12.27 -3.71 -12.45
N SER A 241 -12.93 -2.82 -11.72
CA SER A 241 -14.37 -2.89 -11.41
C SER A 241 -15.22 -2.90 -12.69
N ALA A 242 -15.01 -1.89 -13.56
CA ALA A 242 -15.73 -1.75 -14.81
C ALA A 242 -15.53 -2.96 -15.73
N LEU A 243 -14.33 -3.55 -15.78
CA LEU A 243 -14.10 -4.77 -16.56
C LEU A 243 -14.99 -5.92 -16.14
N TYR A 244 -15.14 -6.16 -14.84
CA TYR A 244 -15.98 -7.24 -14.36
C TYR A 244 -17.48 -6.97 -14.57
N LYS A 245 -17.91 -5.70 -14.47
CA LYS A 245 -19.27 -5.31 -14.86
C LYS A 245 -19.55 -5.64 -16.32
N VAL A 246 -18.66 -5.24 -17.24
CA VAL A 246 -18.84 -5.54 -18.68
C VAL A 246 -18.77 -7.06 -18.96
N ILE A 247 -17.98 -7.82 -18.20
CA ILE A 247 -18.01 -9.30 -18.27
C ILE A 247 -19.37 -9.83 -17.80
N ALA A 248 -19.92 -9.33 -16.70
CA ALA A 248 -21.23 -9.74 -16.19
C ALA A 248 -22.33 -9.48 -17.22
N GLU A 249 -22.36 -8.27 -17.78
CA GLU A 249 -23.31 -7.86 -18.82
C GLU A 249 -23.19 -8.73 -20.08
N HIS A 250 -21.96 -9.05 -20.52
CA HIS A 250 -21.73 -9.89 -21.69
C HIS A 250 -22.32 -11.31 -21.56
N PHE A 251 -22.27 -11.88 -20.35
CA PHE A 251 -22.85 -13.19 -20.07
C PHE A 251 -24.27 -13.13 -19.50
N ASN A 252 -24.86 -11.93 -19.38
CA ASN A 252 -26.15 -11.69 -18.75
C ASN A 252 -26.26 -12.25 -17.32
N ILE A 253 -25.22 -12.04 -16.51
CA ILE A 253 -25.14 -12.47 -15.11
C ILE A 253 -25.41 -11.29 -14.18
N LYS A 254 -26.15 -11.54 -13.10
CA LYS A 254 -26.52 -10.57 -12.05
C LYS A 254 -25.30 -10.18 -11.17
N PRO A 255 -25.45 -9.18 -10.26
CA PRO A 255 -24.39 -8.30 -9.78
C PRO A 255 -23.08 -8.93 -9.29
N LEU A 256 -22.06 -8.09 -9.33
CA LEU A 256 -20.67 -8.43 -9.05
C LEU A 256 -20.37 -8.41 -7.54
N ILE A 257 -19.85 -9.52 -7.04
CA ILE A 257 -19.39 -9.67 -5.65
C ILE A 257 -17.86 -9.75 -5.60
N SER A 258 -17.24 -9.09 -4.62
CA SER A 258 -15.84 -9.34 -4.22
C SER A 258 -15.80 -10.10 -2.89
N PRO A 259 -15.60 -11.44 -2.87
CA PRO A 259 -15.73 -12.26 -1.65
C PRO A 259 -14.60 -12.09 -0.63
N CYS A 260 -13.49 -11.49 -1.03
CA CYS A 260 -12.37 -11.25 -0.14
C CYS A 260 -11.44 -10.16 -0.69
N ALA A 261 -11.02 -9.25 0.19
CA ALA A 261 -9.93 -8.33 -0.02
C ALA A 261 -9.22 -8.04 1.31
N PHE A 262 -7.91 -7.85 1.24
CA PHE A 262 -7.11 -7.37 2.36
C PHE A 262 -5.72 -6.94 1.90
N TRP A 263 -5.05 -6.14 2.73
CA TRP A 263 -3.58 -6.08 2.73
C TRP A 263 -3.05 -6.89 3.92
N SER A 264 -2.12 -7.81 3.71
CA SER A 264 -1.53 -8.60 4.80
C SER A 264 -0.56 -7.75 5.62
N LYS A 265 -0.55 -7.94 6.96
CA LYS A 265 0.44 -7.30 7.84
C LYS A 265 1.86 -7.59 7.36
N LYS A 266 2.13 -8.84 6.99
CA LYS A 266 3.45 -9.31 6.52
C LYS A 266 3.97 -8.50 5.34
N ARG A 267 3.11 -8.17 4.37
CA ARG A 267 3.55 -7.45 3.17
C ARG A 267 3.70 -5.96 3.39
N VAL A 268 2.77 -5.33 4.12
CA VAL A 268 2.85 -3.90 4.47
C VAL A 268 4.07 -3.63 5.35
N ASN A 269 4.34 -4.50 6.33
CA ASN A 269 5.49 -4.40 7.24
C ASN A 269 6.85 -4.48 6.55
N ARG A 270 6.93 -5.00 5.31
CA ARG A 270 8.19 -4.97 4.52
C ARG A 270 8.58 -3.55 4.11
N LEU A 271 7.62 -2.62 4.07
CA LEU A 271 7.82 -1.29 3.51
C LEU A 271 7.53 -0.17 4.51
N ILE A 272 6.60 -0.40 5.43
CA ILE A 272 6.02 0.63 6.30
C ILE A 272 6.13 0.17 7.74
N GLU A 273 6.59 1.06 8.62
CA GLU A 273 6.90 0.78 10.02
C GLU A 273 5.67 0.47 10.88
N HIS A 274 4.54 1.17 10.64
CA HIS A 274 3.29 0.98 11.37
C HIS A 274 2.21 0.33 10.49
N PRO A 275 2.32 -0.97 10.16
CA PRO A 275 1.46 -1.61 9.16
C PRO A 275 -0.01 -1.63 9.56
N ASN A 276 -0.36 -1.80 10.84
CA ASN A 276 -1.76 -1.85 11.27
C ASN A 276 -2.46 -0.49 11.13
N LEU A 277 -1.76 0.60 11.44
CA LEU A 277 -2.28 1.95 11.22
C LEU A 277 -2.47 2.19 9.73
N GLN A 278 -1.47 1.87 8.89
CA GLN A 278 -1.59 2.08 7.44
C GLN A 278 -2.73 1.27 6.84
N ARG A 279 -2.88 -0.01 7.23
CA ARG A 279 -3.96 -0.86 6.74
C ARG A 279 -5.34 -0.33 7.10
N SER A 280 -5.51 0.33 8.24
CA SER A 280 -6.79 0.97 8.60
C SER A 280 -7.18 2.09 7.62
N LYS A 281 -6.21 2.86 7.12
CA LYS A 281 -6.44 3.87 6.06
C LYS A 281 -6.86 3.20 4.76
N TYR A 282 -6.24 2.07 4.41
CA TYR A 282 -6.54 1.34 3.18
C TYR A 282 -7.94 0.73 3.17
N VAL A 283 -8.46 0.30 4.32
CA VAL A 283 -9.85 -0.18 4.44
C VAL A 283 -10.80 0.90 3.91
N THR A 284 -10.77 2.09 4.51
CA THR A 284 -11.63 3.21 4.12
C THR A 284 -11.44 3.60 2.66
N ARG A 285 -10.19 3.78 2.21
CA ARG A 285 -9.87 4.17 0.82
C ARG A 285 -10.36 3.13 -0.20
N TYR A 286 -10.17 1.85 0.07
CA TYR A 286 -10.59 0.75 -0.81
C TYR A 286 -12.11 0.69 -0.96
N PHE A 287 -12.84 0.69 0.16
CA PHE A 287 -14.30 0.62 0.13
C PHE A 287 -14.92 1.90 -0.43
N ALA A 288 -14.34 3.06 -0.16
CA ALA A 288 -14.79 4.34 -0.71
C ALA A 288 -14.70 4.39 -2.23
N LEU A 289 -13.59 3.91 -2.81
CA LEU A 289 -13.44 3.82 -4.26
C LEU A 289 -14.46 2.85 -4.87
N LEU A 290 -14.71 1.69 -4.25
CA LEU A 290 -15.72 0.75 -4.78
C LEU A 290 -17.15 1.29 -4.64
N ALA A 291 -17.47 1.94 -3.52
CA ALA A 291 -18.74 2.62 -3.32
C ALA A 291 -18.94 3.74 -4.34
N ALA A 292 -17.92 4.56 -4.61
CA ALA A 292 -17.97 5.61 -5.63
C ALA A 292 -18.13 5.06 -7.05
N LYS A 293 -17.58 3.87 -7.35
CA LYS A 293 -17.69 3.30 -8.69
C LYS A 293 -19.06 2.66 -8.95
N GLY A 294 -19.70 2.10 -7.93
CA GLY A 294 -21.08 1.61 -7.99
C GLY A 294 -21.32 0.30 -8.74
N ASP A 295 -20.28 -0.47 -9.08
CA ASP A 295 -20.45 -1.70 -9.87
C ASP A 295 -20.68 -2.96 -9.02
N PHE A 296 -20.34 -2.92 -7.72
CA PHE A 296 -20.43 -4.08 -6.82
C PHE A 296 -21.70 -4.06 -6.00
N SER A 297 -22.39 -5.21 -5.89
CA SER A 297 -23.50 -5.39 -4.94
C SER A 297 -22.98 -5.64 -3.52
N LYS A 298 -21.90 -6.43 -3.40
CA LYS A 298 -21.29 -6.83 -2.13
C LYS A 298 -19.77 -6.85 -2.24
N VAL A 299 -19.10 -6.33 -1.23
CA VAL A 299 -17.64 -6.33 -1.11
C VAL A 299 -17.27 -6.78 0.29
N PHE A 300 -16.50 -7.85 0.36
CA PHE A 300 -16.11 -8.48 1.61
C PHE A 300 -14.66 -8.12 1.94
N TRP A 301 -14.43 -7.74 3.20
CA TRP A 301 -13.09 -7.82 3.76
C TRP A 301 -12.74 -9.28 4.06
N GLY A 302 -11.44 -9.58 4.22
CA GLY A 302 -10.92 -10.91 4.57
C GLY A 302 -11.46 -11.52 5.89
N PRO A 303 -10.74 -12.46 6.52
CA PRO A 303 -11.23 -13.11 7.74
C PRO A 303 -11.53 -12.08 8.85
N LEU A 304 -12.59 -12.29 9.62
CA LEU A 304 -12.91 -11.47 10.78
C LEU A 304 -11.80 -11.59 11.84
N ILE A 305 -11.44 -12.83 12.20
CA ILE A 305 -10.47 -13.16 13.26
C ILE A 305 -9.25 -13.85 12.65
N CYS A 306 -8.14 -13.10 12.51
CA CYS A 306 -6.88 -13.64 12.00
C CYS A 306 -5.71 -12.69 12.29
N GLY A 307 -4.56 -13.22 12.73
CA GLY A 307 -3.38 -12.43 13.06
C GLY A 307 -2.85 -11.57 11.91
N ARG A 308 -2.74 -12.13 10.69
CA ARG A 308 -2.08 -11.47 9.56
C ARG A 308 -3.02 -10.58 8.74
N GLU A 309 -4.24 -11.02 8.43
CA GLU A 309 -5.22 -10.32 7.58
C GLU A 309 -6.38 -9.71 8.36
N GLY A 310 -6.80 -10.35 9.45
CA GLY A 310 -8.13 -10.10 10.01
C GLY A 310 -8.29 -8.76 10.71
N LEU A 311 -9.55 -8.35 10.87
CA LEU A 311 -9.96 -7.15 11.60
C LEU A 311 -9.65 -7.29 13.10
N ILE A 312 -9.74 -8.52 13.61
CA ILE A 312 -9.40 -8.94 14.96
C ILE A 312 -8.16 -9.83 14.87
N SER A 313 -7.18 -9.60 15.74
CA SER A 313 -5.99 -10.44 15.85
C SER A 313 -6.30 -11.62 16.75
N ASN A 314 -5.76 -12.79 16.45
CA ASN A 314 -5.87 -13.94 17.33
C ASN A 314 -4.56 -14.31 18.05
N GLY A 315 -3.69 -13.32 18.30
CA GLY A 315 -2.37 -13.54 18.92
C GLY A 315 -1.31 -14.29 18.08
N ILE A 316 -1.70 -15.12 17.12
CA ILE A 316 -0.78 -16.01 16.37
C ILE A 316 0.23 -15.20 15.53
N LYS A 317 1.51 -15.57 15.68
CA LYS A 317 2.65 -14.99 14.96
C LYS A 317 3.26 -16.01 13.98
N GLU A 318 4.20 -15.56 13.15
CA GLU A 318 5.04 -16.48 12.36
C GLU A 318 6.05 -17.16 13.31
N PRO A 319 6.39 -18.45 13.13
CA PRO A 319 6.06 -19.32 12.01
C PRO A 319 4.72 -20.08 12.12
N ASP A 320 4.00 -19.96 13.24
CA ASP A 320 2.80 -20.75 13.56
C ASP A 320 1.54 -20.36 12.77
N TYR A 321 1.65 -19.30 11.97
CA TYR A 321 0.59 -18.89 11.05
C TYR A 321 0.25 -20.02 10.05
N PRO A 322 -1.03 -20.26 9.71
CA PRO A 322 -1.44 -21.31 8.80
C PRO A 322 -0.67 -21.33 7.46
N LYS A 323 -0.25 -22.53 7.03
CA LYS A 323 0.46 -22.71 5.75
C LYS A 323 -0.45 -22.38 4.55
N LEU A 324 -1.74 -22.67 4.66
CA LEU A 324 -2.73 -22.36 3.63
C LEU A 324 -3.21 -20.92 3.79
N GLU A 325 -3.27 -20.20 2.67
CA GLU A 325 -3.72 -18.81 2.65
C GLU A 325 -5.22 -18.74 2.96
N GLN A 326 -5.60 -17.87 3.90
CA GLN A 326 -6.98 -17.76 4.41
C GLN A 326 -8.00 -17.31 3.35
N VAL A 327 -7.54 -16.63 2.30
CA VAL A 327 -8.34 -16.32 1.10
C VAL A 327 -8.77 -17.58 0.32
N THR A 328 -8.02 -18.68 0.45
CA THR A 328 -8.33 -19.94 -0.21
C THR A 328 -9.32 -20.74 0.62
N TYR A 329 -9.06 -20.87 1.91
CA TYR A 329 -9.86 -21.64 2.83
C TYR A 329 -9.65 -21.09 4.24
N TYR A 330 -10.63 -20.34 4.74
CA TYR A 330 -10.65 -19.85 6.13
C TYR A 330 -11.29 -20.93 6.98
N GLU A 331 -10.45 -21.78 7.55
CA GLU A 331 -10.86 -23.01 8.24
C GLU A 331 -11.51 -22.71 9.58
N GLU A 332 -10.84 -21.93 10.44
CA GLU A 332 -11.24 -21.74 11.83
C GLU A 332 -10.72 -20.40 12.37
N ALA A 333 -11.42 -19.84 13.37
CA ALA A 333 -10.90 -18.74 14.18
C ALA A 333 -9.99 -19.29 15.29
N ARG A 334 -8.72 -19.56 14.97
CA ARG A 334 -7.73 -20.08 15.95
C ARG A 334 -7.52 -19.12 17.12
N GLY A 335 -7.10 -19.66 18.26
CA GLY A 335 -6.79 -18.90 19.49
C GLY A 335 -7.96 -18.88 20.47
N GLN A 336 -7.75 -18.33 21.65
CA GLN A 336 -8.80 -18.13 22.65
C GLN A 336 -9.33 -16.70 22.61
N ILE A 337 -10.55 -16.47 23.10
CA ILE A 337 -11.17 -15.13 23.13
C ILE A 337 -10.30 -14.13 23.89
N SER A 338 -9.63 -14.57 24.96
CA SER A 338 -8.67 -13.76 25.73
C SER A 338 -7.50 -13.23 24.89
N ASP A 339 -7.15 -13.90 23.78
CA ASP A 339 -6.08 -13.49 22.87
C ASP A 339 -6.56 -12.56 21.75
N PHE A 340 -7.88 -12.31 21.68
CA PHE A 340 -8.49 -11.57 20.58
C PHE A 340 -8.33 -10.07 20.78
N ILE A 341 -7.56 -9.45 19.87
CA ILE A 341 -7.26 -8.01 19.92
C ILE A 341 -7.88 -7.31 18.71
N ILE A 342 -8.85 -6.43 18.98
CA ILE A 342 -9.48 -5.58 17.96
C ILE A 342 -8.43 -4.63 17.38
N LYS A 343 -8.28 -4.61 16.04
CA LYS A 343 -7.32 -3.75 15.35
C LYS A 343 -7.99 -2.48 14.84
N LYS A 344 -7.21 -1.43 14.56
CA LYS A 344 -7.71 -0.17 13.96
C LYS A 344 -8.54 -0.35 12.67
N MET A 345 -8.26 -1.39 11.88
CA MET A 345 -9.05 -1.72 10.68
C MET A 345 -10.51 -2.04 10.99
N TYR A 346 -10.79 -2.60 12.17
CA TYR A 346 -12.13 -2.92 12.63
C TYR A 346 -12.97 -1.64 12.76
N TYR A 347 -12.45 -0.65 13.48
CA TYR A 347 -13.11 0.65 13.65
C TYR A 347 -13.27 1.39 12.31
N ALA A 348 -12.26 1.31 11.44
CA ALA A 348 -12.35 1.90 10.10
C ALA A 348 -13.48 1.29 9.26
N LEU A 349 -13.63 -0.05 9.30
CA LEU A 349 -14.71 -0.72 8.58
C LEU A 349 -16.07 -0.42 9.20
N ARG A 350 -16.18 -0.44 10.54
CA ARG A 350 -17.40 -0.11 11.28
C ARG A 350 -17.90 1.28 10.92
N PHE A 351 -17.02 2.27 10.99
CA PHE A 351 -17.38 3.66 10.70
C PHE A 351 -17.75 3.86 9.22
N PHE A 352 -17.01 3.26 8.29
CA PHE A 352 -17.37 3.28 6.87
C PHE A 352 -18.76 2.67 6.64
N ASN A 353 -19.02 1.49 7.21
CA ASN A 353 -20.27 0.74 7.02
C ASN A 353 -21.49 1.47 7.60
N ALA A 354 -21.34 2.18 8.72
CA ALA A 354 -22.41 3.01 9.27
C ALA A 354 -22.68 4.26 8.41
N THR A 355 -21.65 4.83 7.79
CA THR A 355 -21.71 6.16 7.18
C THR A 355 -22.10 6.12 5.70
N ILE A 356 -21.44 5.29 4.88
CA ILE A 356 -21.49 5.40 3.41
C ILE A 356 -22.55 4.50 2.74
N PRO A 357 -22.68 3.20 3.08
CA PRO A 357 -23.77 2.38 2.54
C PRO A 357 -25.16 3.04 2.71
N GLY A 358 -25.99 2.98 1.67
CA GLY A 358 -27.29 3.66 1.58
C GLY A 358 -27.21 5.16 1.21
N ALA A 359 -26.02 5.77 1.21
CA ALA A 359 -25.86 7.13 0.72
C ALA A 359 -25.98 7.19 -0.81
N LYS A 360 -26.43 8.34 -1.32
CA LYS A 360 -26.33 8.65 -2.75
C LYS A 360 -24.92 9.18 -3.03
N PHE A 361 -24.13 8.43 -3.79
CA PHE A 361 -22.89 8.96 -4.35
C PHE A 361 -23.22 10.01 -5.43
N ILE A 362 -22.51 11.14 -5.39
CA ILE A 362 -22.70 12.24 -6.34
C ILE A 362 -21.59 12.23 -7.39
N LYS A 363 -20.32 12.37 -6.98
CA LYS A 363 -19.16 12.37 -7.88
C LYS A 363 -17.84 12.29 -7.12
N ASP A 364 -16.77 11.92 -7.83
CA ASP A 364 -15.38 12.17 -7.43
C ASP A 364 -14.91 13.47 -8.09
N TYR A 365 -14.49 14.45 -7.30
CA TYR A 365 -13.97 15.70 -7.83
C TYR A 365 -12.57 15.53 -8.46
N ALA A 366 -11.85 14.45 -8.15
CA ALA A 366 -10.48 14.27 -8.61
C ALA A 366 -10.36 13.93 -10.10
N HIS A 367 -9.25 14.36 -10.69
CA HIS A 367 -8.84 13.98 -12.05
C HIS A 367 -7.55 13.17 -12.09
N GLU A 368 -6.89 13.01 -10.94
CA GLU A 368 -5.65 12.25 -10.77
C GLU A 368 -5.78 11.28 -9.59
N GLN A 369 -5.10 10.14 -9.65
CA GLN A 369 -5.12 9.11 -8.59
C GLN A 369 -4.44 9.51 -7.27
N ASN A 370 -3.80 10.68 -7.22
CA ASN A 370 -2.95 11.08 -6.11
C ASN A 370 -3.73 11.76 -4.98
N ILE A 371 -4.97 12.16 -5.24
CA ILE A 371 -5.87 12.86 -4.32
C ILE A 371 -7.31 12.53 -4.70
N HIS A 372 -8.17 12.34 -3.73
CA HIS A 372 -9.61 12.11 -3.92
C HIS A 372 -10.40 13.05 -3.02
N ILE A 373 -11.52 13.54 -3.53
CA ILE A 373 -12.61 14.14 -2.74
C ILE A 373 -13.88 13.55 -3.32
N LEU A 374 -14.47 12.60 -2.58
CA LEU A 374 -15.70 11.93 -2.95
C LEU A 374 -16.87 12.57 -2.23
N GLU A 375 -17.94 12.89 -2.97
CA GLU A 375 -19.17 13.45 -2.39
C GLU A 375 -20.28 12.41 -2.32
N PHE A 376 -20.89 12.31 -1.13
CA PHE A 376 -22.06 11.50 -0.84
C PHE A 376 -23.14 12.35 -0.18
N GLU A 377 -24.39 11.96 -0.34
CA GLU A 377 -25.55 12.56 0.31
C GLU A 377 -26.34 11.50 1.09
N LYS A 378 -26.61 11.75 2.37
CA LYS A 378 -27.41 10.85 3.24
C LYS A 378 -28.09 11.66 4.33
N ASN A 379 -29.36 11.38 4.62
CA ASN A 379 -30.11 11.97 5.75
C ASN A 379 -30.01 13.51 5.83
N ASN A 380 -30.17 14.21 4.71
CA ASN A 380 -30.04 15.68 4.61
C ASN A 380 -28.64 16.23 5.00
N GLN A 381 -27.61 15.39 4.91
CA GLN A 381 -26.21 15.76 5.07
C GLN A 381 -25.42 15.50 3.78
N ILE A 382 -24.49 16.40 3.48
CA ILE A 382 -23.45 16.20 2.48
C ILE A 382 -22.21 15.68 3.19
N ILE A 383 -21.61 14.64 2.66
CA ILE A 383 -20.43 13.98 3.20
C ILE A 383 -19.33 14.04 2.16
N HIS A 384 -18.23 14.73 2.44
CA HIS A 384 -17.01 14.59 1.65
C HIS A 384 -16.05 13.64 2.35
N LEU A 385 -15.60 12.63 1.61
CA LEU A 385 -14.51 11.75 2.03
C LEU A 385 -13.28 12.07 1.19
N LEU A 386 -12.22 12.55 1.84
CA LEU A 386 -11.03 13.04 1.17
C LEU A 386 -9.73 12.45 1.71
N TRP A 387 -8.76 12.25 0.80
CA TRP A 387 -7.42 11.76 1.13
C TRP A 387 -6.46 11.96 -0.06
N THR A 388 -5.17 11.77 0.19
CA THR A 388 -4.12 11.64 -0.83
C THR A 388 -3.53 10.22 -0.86
N GLN A 389 -2.75 9.89 -1.89
CA GLN A 389 -1.86 8.73 -1.83
C GLN A 389 -0.83 8.85 -0.70
N ASN A 390 -0.20 7.74 -0.39
CA ASN A 390 0.73 7.60 0.73
C ASN A 390 1.79 8.70 0.75
N ASN A 391 2.02 9.22 1.95
CA ASN A 391 2.96 10.31 2.25
C ASN A 391 2.69 11.66 1.56
N LEU A 392 1.74 11.80 0.64
CA LEU A 392 1.44 13.11 0.04
C LEU A 392 0.71 14.02 1.02
N ILE A 393 0.84 15.33 0.80
CA ILE A 393 0.11 16.37 1.51
C ILE A 393 -0.32 17.45 0.52
N GLN A 394 -1.51 18.01 0.72
CA GLN A 394 -2.06 19.12 -0.05
C GLN A 394 -2.80 20.08 0.89
N ASP A 395 -2.60 21.39 0.71
CA ASP A 395 -3.31 22.39 1.54
C ASP A 395 -4.81 22.31 1.23
N ILE A 396 -5.62 22.11 2.27
CA ILE A 396 -7.07 22.01 2.13
C ILE A 396 -7.68 23.36 1.73
N LYS A 397 -7.05 24.47 2.10
CA LYS A 397 -7.51 25.85 1.80
C LYS A 397 -7.38 26.22 0.33
N LEU A 398 -6.65 25.41 -0.45
CA LEU A 398 -6.61 25.52 -1.90
C LEU A 398 -7.84 24.88 -2.58
N HIS A 399 -8.69 24.19 -1.82
CA HIS A 399 -9.86 23.48 -2.35
C HIS A 399 -11.16 23.94 -1.71
N TYR A 400 -11.14 24.40 -0.45
CA TYR A 400 -12.32 24.88 0.26
C TYR A 400 -12.17 26.32 0.72
N HIS A 401 -13.26 27.07 0.72
CA HIS A 401 -13.32 28.38 1.36
C HIS A 401 -13.23 28.24 2.89
N LEU A 402 -12.59 29.20 3.56
CA LEU A 402 -12.42 29.18 5.01
C LEU A 402 -13.76 29.17 5.76
N ASN A 403 -14.74 29.91 5.26
CA ASN A 403 -16.09 29.96 5.85
C ASN A 403 -16.80 28.60 5.76
N ASP A 404 -16.59 27.86 4.67
CA ASP A 404 -17.16 26.50 4.52
C ASP A 404 -16.49 25.52 5.49
N LEU A 405 -15.18 25.65 5.69
CA LEU A 405 -14.43 24.82 6.63
C LEU A 405 -14.84 25.08 8.09
N SER A 406 -15.17 26.30 8.47
CA SER A 406 -15.66 26.58 9.83
C SER A 406 -17.03 25.95 10.14
N ASN A 407 -17.81 25.59 9.11
CA ASN A 407 -19.15 25.01 9.26
C ASN A 407 -19.18 23.49 9.15
N GLY A 408 -18.05 22.84 8.83
CA GLY A 408 -17.96 21.39 8.70
C GLY A 408 -17.80 20.69 10.04
N GLN A 409 -18.36 19.49 10.17
CA GLN A 409 -18.01 18.55 11.25
C GLN A 409 -17.01 17.53 10.71
N TYR A 410 -15.97 17.24 11.49
CA TYR A 410 -14.81 16.48 11.02
C TYR A 410 -14.62 15.21 11.81
N LYS A 411 -14.49 14.07 11.10
CA LYS A 411 -14.12 12.79 11.70
C LYS A 411 -12.96 12.15 10.97
N ASP A 412 -12.07 11.49 11.73
CA ASP A 412 -11.05 10.63 11.15
C ASP A 412 -11.66 9.35 10.56
N HIS A 413 -10.83 8.54 9.90
CA HIS A 413 -11.28 7.31 9.27
C HIS A 413 -11.69 6.21 10.25
N LEU A 414 -11.52 6.42 11.56
CA LEU A 414 -11.94 5.52 12.63
C LEU A 414 -13.26 5.96 13.28
N GLY A 415 -13.74 7.16 12.95
CA GLY A 415 -14.97 7.76 13.48
C GLY A 415 -14.77 8.74 14.65
N ASN A 416 -13.52 9.01 15.04
CA ASN A 416 -13.22 9.97 16.11
C ASN A 416 -13.38 11.40 15.59
N ASP A 417 -13.90 12.29 16.43
CA ASP A 417 -13.91 13.72 16.14
C ASP A 417 -12.48 14.27 16.09
N ILE A 418 -12.24 15.13 15.11
CA ILE A 418 -10.96 15.82 14.94
C ILE A 418 -11.20 17.32 14.75
N GLU A 419 -10.18 18.12 15.05
CA GLU A 419 -10.20 19.55 14.69
C GLU A 419 -10.20 19.73 13.17
N THR A 420 -10.56 20.93 12.71
CA THR A 420 -10.49 21.30 11.30
C THR A 420 -9.09 21.00 10.75
N PRO A 421 -8.95 20.05 9.81
CA PRO A 421 -7.65 19.68 9.28
C PRO A 421 -7.07 20.87 8.51
N ASN A 422 -5.76 21.06 8.62
CA ASN A 422 -5.03 22.07 7.83
C ASN A 422 -4.63 21.56 6.42
N ALA A 423 -4.78 20.25 6.18
CA ALA A 423 -4.28 19.60 4.97
C ALA A 423 -5.06 18.32 4.63
N ILE A 424 -5.10 17.99 3.34
CA ILE A 424 -5.50 16.70 2.81
C ILE A 424 -4.26 15.80 2.76
N THR A 425 -4.33 14.62 3.36
CA THR A 425 -3.18 13.69 3.50
C THR A 425 -3.61 12.25 3.23
N GLU A 426 -2.71 11.29 3.38
CA GLU A 426 -3.04 9.85 3.30
C GLU A 426 -4.02 9.35 4.37
N ASN A 427 -4.29 10.15 5.41
CA ASN A 427 -5.31 9.87 6.41
C ASN A 427 -6.67 10.28 5.84
N PRO A 428 -7.60 9.34 5.62
CA PRO A 428 -8.93 9.69 5.15
C PRO A 428 -9.67 10.51 6.21
N VAL A 429 -10.31 11.59 5.77
CA VAL A 429 -11.13 12.46 6.62
C VAL A 429 -12.53 12.54 6.04
N TYR A 430 -13.51 12.41 6.92
CA TYR A 430 -14.91 12.66 6.63
C TYR A 430 -15.24 14.08 7.07
N ILE A 431 -15.82 14.85 6.16
CA ILE A 431 -16.39 16.16 6.47
C ILE A 431 -17.89 16.08 6.23
N PHE A 432 -18.68 16.46 7.23
CA PHE A 432 -20.13 16.49 7.18
C PHE A 432 -20.60 17.95 7.15
N TRP A 433 -21.49 18.26 6.22
CA TRP A 433 -22.21 19.54 6.16
C TRP A 433 -23.71 19.29 6.17
N ASN A 434 -24.47 20.25 6.69
CA ASN A 434 -25.90 20.31 6.42
C ASN A 434 -26.10 20.57 4.92
N LYS A 435 -27.08 19.92 4.30
CA LYS A 435 -27.41 20.14 2.89
C LYS A 435 -27.73 21.61 2.56
N SER A 436 -28.23 22.39 3.52
CA SER A 436 -28.43 23.84 3.36
C SER A 436 -27.13 24.64 3.20
N HIS A 437 -26.00 24.07 3.60
CA HIS A 437 -24.66 24.67 3.54
C HIS A 437 -23.69 23.75 2.78
N GLN A 438 -24.07 23.35 1.56
CA GLN A 438 -23.21 22.56 0.70
C GLN A 438 -21.97 23.40 0.28
N PRO A 439 -20.74 22.89 0.52
CA PRO A 439 -19.53 23.63 0.18
C PRO A 439 -19.32 23.68 -1.34
N ASN A 440 -18.78 24.80 -1.83
CA ASN A 440 -18.32 24.90 -3.21
C ASN A 440 -16.79 24.74 -3.26
N LEU A 441 -16.30 23.78 -4.04
CA LEU A 441 -14.86 23.64 -4.23
C LEU A 441 -14.32 24.80 -5.07
N ILE A 442 -13.25 25.44 -4.58
CA ILE A 442 -12.53 26.52 -5.28
C ILE A 442 -11.96 26.03 -6.62
N GLN A 443 -11.47 24.79 -6.64
CA GLN A 443 -10.89 24.14 -7.81
C GLN A 443 -10.87 22.62 -7.64
N ALA A 444 -10.75 21.90 -8.76
CA ALA A 444 -10.59 20.45 -8.76
C ALA A 444 -9.37 20.01 -7.90
N PRO A 445 -9.48 18.93 -7.11
CA PRO A 445 -8.40 18.34 -6.33
C PRO A 445 -7.16 18.08 -7.18
N LYS A 446 -6.02 18.65 -6.76
CA LYS A 446 -4.73 18.48 -7.44
C LYS A 446 -3.58 18.61 -6.45
N ILE A 447 -2.54 17.79 -6.64
CA ILE A 447 -1.30 17.92 -5.89
C ILE A 447 -0.37 18.91 -6.60
N SER A 448 -0.20 20.12 -6.03
CA SER A 448 0.59 21.20 -6.66
C SER A 448 2.10 20.97 -6.59
N ASN A 449 2.65 20.85 -5.38
CA ASN A 449 4.10 20.80 -5.15
C ASN A 449 4.65 19.38 -4.91
N ARG A 450 3.75 18.40 -4.74
CA ARG A 450 4.08 16.98 -4.46
C ARG A 450 5.02 16.82 -3.27
N TYR A 451 4.77 17.58 -2.19
CA TYR A 451 5.48 17.42 -0.93
C TYR A 451 5.14 16.07 -0.30
N PHE A 452 6.16 15.44 0.29
CA PHE A 452 5.99 14.21 1.07
C PHE A 452 6.13 14.54 2.56
N ILE A 453 5.32 13.90 3.40
CA ILE A 453 5.38 14.03 4.85
C ILE A 453 5.53 12.67 5.53
N HIS A 454 5.96 12.71 6.78
CA HIS A 454 6.13 11.55 7.64
C HIS A 454 5.44 11.78 8.99
N HIS A 455 4.34 11.04 9.21
CA HIS A 455 3.46 11.08 10.38
C HIS A 455 2.95 12.48 10.75
N ASN A 456 2.03 12.55 11.69
CA ASN A 456 1.63 13.77 12.38
C ASN A 456 1.36 14.98 11.44
N PRO A 457 0.39 14.86 10.51
CA PRO A 457 0.08 15.91 9.54
C PRO A 457 -0.26 17.27 10.17
N GLU A 458 -0.79 17.27 11.39
CA GLU A 458 -1.08 18.46 12.19
C GLU A 458 0.15 19.36 12.41
N ASN A 459 1.35 18.79 12.36
CA ASN A 459 2.61 19.53 12.53
C ASN A 459 3.11 20.17 11.24
N TYR A 460 2.37 20.12 10.13
CA TYR A 460 2.81 20.67 8.85
C TYR A 460 1.99 21.90 8.45
N PHE A 461 2.68 23.02 8.20
CA PHE A 461 2.06 24.30 7.88
C PHE A 461 2.55 24.82 6.53
N PHE A 462 1.62 25.27 5.70
CA PHE A 462 1.89 25.82 4.38
C PHE A 462 2.27 27.30 4.45
N LEU A 463 3.24 27.70 3.62
CA LEU A 463 3.52 29.10 3.28
C LEU A 463 3.01 29.36 1.86
N HIS A 464 2.11 30.33 1.73
CA HIS A 464 1.60 30.84 0.46
C HIS A 464 1.56 32.36 0.52
N ASP A 465 2.63 33.03 0.09
CA ASP A 465 2.68 34.49 -0.04
C ASP A 465 2.79 34.93 -1.51
N ALA A 466 2.98 36.21 -1.80
CA ALA A 466 3.07 36.73 -3.16
C ALA A 466 4.21 36.09 -3.99
N GLU A 467 5.35 35.79 -3.37
CA GLU A 467 6.57 35.32 -4.04
C GLU A 467 6.91 33.86 -3.75
N TRP A 468 6.50 33.28 -2.63
CA TRP A 468 6.98 31.99 -2.15
C TRP A 468 5.87 30.97 -1.89
N ASN A 469 6.22 29.72 -2.15
CA ASN A 469 5.50 28.55 -1.66
C ASN A 469 6.41 27.73 -0.75
N GLY A 470 5.86 27.13 0.29
CA GLY A 470 6.62 26.24 1.14
C GLY A 470 5.79 25.36 2.07
N LEU A 471 6.51 24.47 2.74
CA LEU A 471 5.99 23.60 3.78
C LEU A 471 6.97 23.59 4.95
N ILE A 472 6.45 23.75 6.15
CA ILE A 472 7.22 23.87 7.39
C ILE A 472 6.68 22.87 8.41
N LYS A 473 7.56 22.10 9.05
CA LYS A 473 7.24 21.14 10.11
C LYS A 473 7.55 21.76 11.48
N VAL A 474 6.51 22.03 12.27
CA VAL A 474 6.60 22.62 13.62
C VAL A 474 5.41 22.16 14.47
N ASN A 475 5.54 22.24 15.80
CA ASN A 475 4.55 21.63 16.70
C ASN A 475 3.22 22.40 16.80
N ASN A 476 3.20 23.70 16.48
CA ASN A 476 2.00 24.52 16.57
C ASN A 476 2.11 25.81 15.75
N LYS A 477 1.01 26.58 15.70
CA LYS A 477 0.92 27.82 14.94
C LYS A 477 1.83 28.94 15.47
N ILE A 478 2.08 28.99 16.76
CA ILE A 478 2.99 29.98 17.39
C ILE A 478 4.42 29.74 16.91
N ALA A 479 4.87 28.48 16.96
CA ALA A 479 6.16 28.04 16.46
C ALA A 479 6.29 28.31 14.95
N PHE A 480 5.24 28.09 14.16
CA PHE A 480 5.20 28.44 12.74
C PHE A 480 5.46 29.93 12.49
N ASN A 481 4.75 30.81 13.20
CA ASN A 481 4.92 32.26 13.06
C ASN A 481 6.32 32.71 13.50
N SER A 482 6.84 32.16 14.60
CA SER A 482 8.21 32.42 15.07
C SER A 482 9.25 31.98 14.04
N PHE A 483 9.08 30.79 13.47
CA PHE A 483 9.96 30.25 12.44
C PHE A 483 9.98 31.14 11.20
N LEU A 484 8.80 31.55 10.70
CA LEU A 484 8.72 32.46 9.55
C LEU A 484 9.34 33.82 9.86
N LYS A 485 9.16 34.37 11.07
CA LYS A 485 9.77 35.65 11.44
C LYS A 485 11.30 35.60 11.31
N ALA A 486 11.91 34.48 11.71
CA ALA A 486 13.37 34.27 11.67
C ALA A 486 13.89 33.82 10.29
N CYS A 487 13.19 32.92 9.61
CA CYS A 487 13.69 32.19 8.44
C CYS A 487 12.76 32.23 7.22
N HIS A 488 11.99 33.31 7.07
CA HIS A 488 11.31 33.59 5.81
C HIS A 488 12.30 33.54 4.64
N PRO A 489 12.00 32.88 3.51
CA PRO A 489 12.94 32.73 2.42
C PRO A 489 13.47 34.05 1.83
N SER A 490 12.71 35.14 1.90
CA SER A 490 13.18 36.49 1.50
C SER A 490 14.30 37.06 2.40
N LYS A 491 14.46 36.55 3.62
CA LYS A 491 15.52 36.95 4.56
C LYS A 491 16.77 36.07 4.46
N LEU A 492 16.70 34.96 3.71
CA LEU A 492 17.80 34.00 3.63
C LEU A 492 18.79 34.37 2.53
N VAL A 493 19.95 34.89 2.95
CA VAL A 493 21.07 35.22 2.06
C VAL A 493 22.04 34.03 1.99
N SER A 494 22.51 33.71 0.79
CA SER A 494 23.57 32.70 0.63
C SER A 494 24.87 33.24 1.22
N PRO A 495 25.56 32.51 2.11
CA PRO A 495 26.79 33.00 2.71
C PRO A 495 27.96 32.94 1.75
N ASP A 496 29.00 33.71 2.09
CA ASP A 496 30.32 33.63 1.48
C ASP A 496 30.99 32.28 1.77
N LYS A 497 32.07 31.98 1.03
CA LYS A 497 32.79 30.70 1.14
C LYS A 497 33.25 30.40 2.57
N LYS A 498 33.70 31.42 3.32
CA LYS A 498 34.21 31.32 4.70
C LYS A 498 33.15 30.90 5.73
N ASP A 499 31.90 31.31 5.51
CA ASP A 499 30.78 31.03 6.42
C ASP A 499 29.92 29.86 5.92
N SER A 500 30.34 29.21 4.84
CA SER A 500 29.69 28.05 4.26
C SER A 500 30.33 26.74 4.73
N LEU A 501 29.50 25.77 5.10
CA LEU A 501 29.93 24.37 5.23
C LEU A 501 30.39 23.82 3.86
N ARG A 502 29.75 24.32 2.78
CA ARG A 502 30.11 23.98 1.41
C ARG A 502 29.57 25.01 0.43
N LEU A 503 30.44 25.63 -0.36
CA LEU A 503 30.05 26.46 -1.50
C LEU A 503 30.63 25.89 -2.81
N SER A 504 29.77 25.25 -3.61
CA SER A 504 30.13 24.71 -4.93
C SER A 504 28.93 24.72 -5.88
N ARG A 505 28.37 23.55 -6.23
CA ARG A 505 27.10 23.47 -6.99
C ARG A 505 25.88 23.80 -6.13
N ASN A 506 26.03 23.68 -4.82
CA ASN A 506 25.06 24.07 -3.80
C ASN A 506 25.83 24.89 -2.76
N ALA A 507 25.15 25.88 -2.17
CA ALA A 507 25.54 26.53 -0.93
C ALA A 507 24.91 25.77 0.24
N VAL A 508 25.70 25.43 1.24
CA VAL A 508 25.28 24.76 2.47
C VAL A 508 25.91 25.49 3.65
N TRP A 509 25.11 25.86 4.63
CA TRP A 509 25.57 26.57 5.83
C TRP A 509 24.72 26.25 7.04
N SER A 510 25.26 26.55 8.22
CA SER A 510 24.49 26.44 9.46
C SER A 510 23.88 27.79 9.82
N HIS A 511 22.74 27.77 10.47
CA HIS A 511 22.09 28.96 10.99
C HIS A 511 21.42 28.61 12.32
N ASP A 512 21.56 29.47 13.33
CA ASP A 512 20.88 29.30 14.60
C ASP A 512 19.53 30.01 14.55
N ILE A 513 18.46 29.25 14.76
CA ILE A 513 17.10 29.77 14.75
C ILE A 513 16.60 29.84 16.20
N PRO A 514 16.12 31.01 16.68
CA PRO A 514 15.53 31.13 18.01
C PRO A 514 14.45 30.09 18.25
N ASN A 515 14.54 29.35 19.36
CA ASN A 515 13.63 28.26 19.76
C ASN A 515 13.67 26.98 18.89
N PHE A 516 14.53 26.93 17.86
CA PHE A 516 14.70 25.75 16.99
C PHE A 516 16.14 25.22 16.97
N GLY A 517 17.09 25.97 17.54
CA GLY A 517 18.49 25.60 17.63
C GLY A 517 19.21 25.69 16.29
N LYS A 518 20.33 24.97 16.19
CA LYS A 518 21.18 24.95 15.01
C LYS A 518 20.55 24.14 13.88
N VAL A 519 20.38 24.77 12.72
CA VAL A 519 19.88 24.13 11.50
C VAL A 519 20.89 24.20 10.37
N VAL A 520 20.71 23.34 9.37
CA VAL A 520 21.47 23.37 8.11
C VAL A 520 20.56 23.81 6.98
N ILE A 521 20.96 24.86 6.27
CA ILE A 521 20.26 25.38 5.10
C ILE A 521 21.03 25.00 3.84
N LYS A 522 20.28 24.56 2.82
CA LYS A 522 20.81 24.17 1.52
C LYS A 522 20.09 24.88 0.40
N LYS A 523 20.86 25.59 -0.45
CA LYS A 523 20.40 26.28 -1.66
C LYS A 523 21.20 25.83 -2.89
N PRO A 524 20.59 25.62 -4.06
CA PRO A 524 21.35 25.45 -5.30
C PRO A 524 22.08 26.74 -5.68
N ALA A 525 23.40 26.66 -5.89
CA ALA A 525 24.20 27.79 -6.37
C ALA A 525 24.41 27.74 -7.89
N HIS A 526 24.50 26.52 -8.46
CA HIS A 526 24.69 26.33 -9.90
C HIS A 526 23.99 25.05 -10.41
N ILE A 527 23.41 25.16 -11.61
CA ILE A 527 22.80 24.04 -12.35
C ILE A 527 23.28 24.10 -13.80
N TYR A 528 23.97 23.05 -14.26
CA TYR A 528 24.37 22.93 -15.66
C TYR A 528 23.16 22.97 -16.60
N ALA A 529 23.28 23.64 -17.74
CA ALA A 529 22.19 23.81 -18.73
C ALA A 529 21.52 22.48 -19.13
N HIS A 530 22.31 21.46 -19.45
CA HIS A 530 21.78 20.14 -19.80
C HIS A 530 20.98 19.50 -18.66
N LYS A 531 21.31 19.77 -17.38
CA LYS A 531 20.51 19.31 -16.24
C LYS A 531 19.23 20.10 -16.08
N ARG A 532 19.23 21.41 -16.33
CA ARG A 532 18.01 22.22 -16.33
C ARG A 532 17.01 21.70 -17.35
N TYR A 533 17.47 21.32 -18.54
CA TYR A 533 16.62 20.68 -19.56
C TYR A 533 16.12 19.29 -19.13
N LEU A 534 17.01 18.39 -18.70
CA LEU A 534 16.66 17.00 -18.36
C LEU A 534 15.77 16.89 -17.10
N ASP A 535 15.92 17.80 -16.15
CA ASP A 535 15.18 17.79 -14.88
C ASP A 535 13.94 18.73 -14.89
N ARG A 536 13.57 19.37 -16.01
CA ARG A 536 12.49 20.38 -16.05
C ARG A 536 11.11 19.91 -15.55
N HIS A 537 10.82 18.61 -15.65
CA HIS A 537 9.57 18.01 -15.17
C HIS A 537 9.70 17.35 -13.79
N ARG A 538 10.87 17.47 -13.16
CA ARG A 538 11.11 16.97 -11.82
C ARG A 538 10.90 18.09 -10.80
N PRO A 539 10.53 17.74 -9.56
CA PRO A 539 10.60 18.70 -8.47
C PRO A 539 12.01 19.32 -8.39
N ASN A 540 12.06 20.58 -7.94
CA ASN A 540 13.32 21.28 -7.72
C ASN A 540 14.20 20.56 -6.68
N LYS A 541 15.47 20.95 -6.60
CA LYS A 541 16.46 20.25 -5.77
C LYS A 541 16.06 20.19 -4.30
N SER A 542 15.51 21.26 -3.75
CA SER A 542 15.11 21.33 -2.34
C SER A 542 13.89 20.46 -2.05
N VAL A 543 12.87 20.45 -2.92
CA VAL A 543 11.74 19.50 -2.81
C VAL A 543 12.21 18.06 -2.92
N ARG A 544 13.19 17.75 -3.77
CA ARG A 544 13.75 16.39 -3.83
C ARG A 544 14.46 15.99 -2.54
N ALA A 545 15.18 16.91 -1.88
CA ALA A 545 15.80 16.65 -0.57
C ALA A 545 14.74 16.45 0.51
N TRP A 546 13.75 17.34 0.59
CA TRP A 546 12.60 17.20 1.48
C TRP A 546 11.88 15.86 1.31
N ASN A 547 11.52 15.51 0.07
CA ASN A 547 10.81 14.26 -0.20
C ASN A 547 11.70 13.03 0.07
N GLY A 548 13.00 13.12 -0.23
CA GLY A 548 13.96 12.06 0.08
C GLY A 548 14.06 11.80 1.58
N ALA A 549 14.15 12.86 2.39
CA ALA A 549 14.22 12.75 3.85
C ALA A 549 12.92 12.17 4.43
N ASN A 550 11.77 12.72 4.07
CA ASN A 550 10.48 12.19 4.54
C ASN A 550 10.23 10.75 4.06
N ALA A 551 10.72 10.35 2.88
CA ALA A 551 10.61 8.96 2.42
C ALA A 551 11.51 7.98 3.21
N LEU A 552 12.67 8.43 3.70
CA LEU A 552 13.50 7.63 4.60
C LEU A 552 12.78 7.47 5.95
N LEU A 553 12.32 8.57 6.54
CA LEU A 553 11.62 8.55 7.84
C LEU A 553 10.33 7.73 7.79
N ALA A 554 9.50 7.86 6.75
CA ALA A 554 8.29 7.07 6.56
C ALA A 554 8.51 5.55 6.46
N LYS A 555 9.75 5.14 6.26
CA LYS A 555 10.17 3.75 6.25
C LYS A 555 11.11 3.44 7.40
N GLY A 556 11.10 4.21 8.49
CA GLY A 556 11.92 3.97 9.68
C GLY A 556 13.42 3.98 9.41
N ILE A 557 13.89 4.76 8.43
CA ILE A 557 15.32 4.98 8.16
C ILE A 557 15.67 6.39 8.59
N SER A 558 16.55 6.50 9.59
CA SER A 558 16.96 7.77 10.19
C SER A 558 17.71 8.68 9.24
N THR A 559 17.41 9.98 9.31
CA THR A 559 17.99 11.08 8.52
C THR A 559 17.78 12.38 9.28
N ALA A 560 18.56 13.42 8.97
CA ALA A 560 18.41 14.75 9.54
C ALA A 560 16.95 15.21 9.42
N PRO A 561 16.25 15.45 10.54
CA PRO A 561 14.84 15.82 10.51
C PRO A 561 14.61 17.03 9.59
N PRO A 562 13.77 16.90 8.55
CA PRO A 562 13.45 18.02 7.67
C PRO A 562 12.54 19.00 8.42
N ILE A 563 12.91 20.29 8.38
CA ILE A 563 12.19 21.37 9.07
C ILE A 563 11.39 22.21 8.08
N ALA A 564 12.00 22.66 6.99
CA ALA A 564 11.28 23.46 5.98
C ALA A 564 11.77 23.23 4.55
N VAL A 565 10.87 23.48 3.60
CA VAL A 565 11.17 23.55 2.17
C VAL A 565 10.47 24.75 1.55
N PHE A 566 11.23 25.55 0.79
CA PHE A 566 10.73 26.75 0.12
C PHE A 566 11.05 26.74 -1.37
N SER A 567 10.19 27.36 -2.16
CA SER A 567 10.37 27.52 -3.60
C SER A 567 9.76 28.84 -4.05
N LYS A 568 10.55 29.67 -4.74
CA LYS A 568 10.05 30.92 -5.31
C LYS A 568 9.11 30.61 -6.47
N LYS A 569 7.95 31.28 -6.48
CA LYS A 569 6.96 31.20 -7.55
C LYS A 569 7.57 31.71 -8.85
N ASN A 570 7.27 31.02 -9.95
CA ASN A 570 7.71 31.40 -11.30
C ASN A 570 9.24 31.53 -11.47
N ASP A 571 10.06 30.96 -10.58
CA ASP A 571 11.53 30.96 -10.73
C ASP A 571 11.95 30.07 -11.91
N LYS A 572 12.34 30.73 -13.01
CA LYS A 572 12.85 30.05 -14.20
C LYS A 572 14.26 29.49 -13.98
N THR A 573 15.05 30.04 -13.06
CA THR A 573 16.45 29.65 -12.83
C THR A 573 16.58 28.28 -12.17
N GLY A 574 15.61 27.94 -11.30
CA GLY A 574 15.65 26.74 -10.47
C GLY A 574 16.65 26.84 -9.32
N LEU A 575 17.11 28.05 -8.99
CA LEU A 575 18.08 28.35 -7.93
C LEU A 575 17.40 28.89 -6.66
N GLU A 576 16.23 29.50 -6.79
CA GLU A 576 15.50 30.11 -5.67
C GLU A 576 14.61 29.09 -4.95
N ASN A 577 15.28 28.13 -4.31
CA ASN A 577 14.66 27.09 -3.49
C ASN A 577 15.57 26.67 -2.35
N TYR A 578 14.98 26.44 -1.18
CA TYR A 578 15.70 26.19 0.07
C TYR A 578 15.20 24.90 0.71
N TYR A 579 16.14 24.11 1.23
CA TYR A 579 15.86 22.97 2.10
C TYR A 579 16.53 23.21 3.45
N ILE A 580 15.78 23.06 4.53
CA ILE A 580 16.23 23.28 5.91
C ILE A 580 15.98 22.00 6.70
N CYS A 581 17.01 21.51 7.40
CA CYS A 581 16.93 20.38 8.32
C CYS A 581 17.71 20.66 9.60
N SER A 582 17.47 19.86 10.64
CA SER A 582 18.27 19.94 11.88
C SER A 582 19.76 19.71 11.59
N HIS A 583 20.63 20.36 12.37
CA HIS A 583 22.05 20.06 12.40
C HIS A 583 22.29 18.71 13.09
N SER A 584 23.28 17.95 12.62
CA SER A 584 23.72 16.69 13.23
C SER A 584 25.14 16.87 13.73
N ASP A 585 25.35 16.72 15.04
CA ASP A 585 26.69 16.79 15.69
C ASP A 585 27.46 15.45 15.60
N ALA A 586 27.01 14.56 14.71
CA ALA A 586 27.55 13.21 14.55
C ALA A 586 28.79 13.18 13.65
N TYR A 587 29.61 12.13 13.83
CA TYR A 587 30.77 11.86 12.97
C TYR A 587 30.29 11.29 11.63
N ASN A 588 30.95 11.65 10.53
CA ASN A 588 30.64 11.06 9.23
C ASN A 588 31.63 9.93 8.88
N PHE A 589 31.27 9.05 7.95
CA PHE A 589 32.12 7.91 7.61
C PHE A 589 33.47 8.31 6.96
N ASN A 590 33.66 9.56 6.50
CA ASN A 590 35.02 9.99 6.12
C ASN A 590 35.94 10.12 7.33
N ASP A 591 35.40 10.55 8.48
CA ASP A 591 36.17 10.68 9.72
C ASP A 591 36.60 9.29 10.17
N LEU A 592 35.68 8.32 10.11
CA LEU A 592 35.99 6.90 10.35
C LEU A 592 37.01 6.35 9.34
N ALA A 593 36.93 6.73 8.07
CA ALA A 593 37.89 6.29 7.06
C ALA A 593 39.31 6.80 7.30
N LEU A 594 39.46 7.95 7.97
CA LEU A 594 40.76 8.46 8.42
C LEU A 594 41.20 7.72 9.69
N HIS A 595 40.31 7.59 10.67
CA HIS A 595 40.59 6.95 11.97
C HIS A 595 41.02 5.48 11.83
N PHE A 596 40.30 4.70 11.03
CA PHE A 596 40.56 3.27 10.87
C PHE A 596 41.83 2.94 10.06
N GLN A 597 42.60 3.94 9.62
CA GLN A 597 43.92 3.71 9.05
C GLN A 597 44.96 3.38 10.13
N THR A 598 44.75 3.85 11.35
CA THR A 598 45.72 3.72 12.46
C THR A 598 45.17 2.92 13.64
N GLU A 599 43.87 3.05 13.95
CA GLU A 599 43.26 2.39 15.11
C GLU A 599 42.09 1.51 14.70
N ASN A 600 41.86 0.38 15.37
CA ASN A 600 40.75 -0.53 15.07
C ASN A 600 39.51 -0.34 15.97
N THR A 601 39.54 0.65 16.85
CA THR A 601 38.45 1.02 17.74
C THR A 601 38.12 2.49 17.58
N PHE A 602 36.85 2.87 17.66
CA PHE A 602 36.40 4.25 17.59
C PHE A 602 35.42 4.50 18.73
N LYS A 603 35.78 5.41 19.65
CA LYS A 603 34.96 5.75 20.84
C LYS A 603 34.48 4.51 21.63
N GLY A 604 35.36 3.51 21.80
CA GLY A 604 35.07 2.27 22.53
C GLY A 604 34.33 1.19 21.74
N LEU A 605 34.06 1.42 20.45
CA LEU A 605 33.40 0.46 19.57
C LEU A 605 34.40 -0.13 18.57
N SER A 606 34.34 -1.43 18.32
CA SER A 606 35.23 -2.06 17.34
C SER A 606 34.85 -1.71 15.91
N LYS A 607 35.85 -1.60 15.02
CA LYS A 607 35.69 -1.46 13.56
C LYS A 607 34.68 -2.48 13.04
N ARG A 608 34.84 -3.74 13.43
CA ARG A 608 33.94 -4.83 13.01
C ARG A 608 32.49 -4.55 13.37
N HIS A 609 32.23 -4.18 14.62
CA HIS A 609 30.87 -3.93 15.10
C HIS A 609 30.20 -2.78 14.34
N ILE A 610 30.91 -1.66 14.13
CA ILE A 610 30.39 -0.52 13.36
C ILE A 610 30.03 -0.92 11.93
N PHE A 611 30.91 -1.67 11.24
CA PHE A 611 30.68 -2.03 9.84
C PHE A 611 29.58 -3.10 9.67
N GLU A 612 29.46 -4.06 10.59
CA GLU A 612 28.35 -5.03 10.59
C GLU A 612 26.99 -4.32 10.82
N GLN A 613 26.91 -3.40 11.79
CA GLN A 613 25.68 -2.61 12.01
C GLN A 613 25.38 -1.68 10.82
N SER A 614 26.39 -1.07 10.21
CA SER A 614 26.18 -0.25 9.01
C SER A 614 25.67 -1.09 7.83
N ALA A 615 26.16 -2.32 7.68
CA ALA A 615 25.66 -3.26 6.69
C ALA A 615 24.20 -3.63 6.95
N ARG A 616 23.81 -3.83 8.22
CA ARG A 616 22.40 -4.04 8.61
C ARG A 616 21.53 -2.84 8.27
N PHE A 617 21.93 -1.64 8.66
CA PHE A 617 21.20 -0.40 8.39
C PHE A 617 20.98 -0.16 6.88
N ILE A 618 22.04 -0.32 6.08
CA ILE A 618 21.95 -0.18 4.61
C ILE A 618 21.13 -1.31 4.00
N ASN A 619 21.18 -2.52 4.56
CA ASN A 619 20.35 -3.63 4.10
C ASN A 619 18.86 -3.37 4.39
N ASP A 620 18.53 -2.84 5.56
CA ASP A 620 17.17 -2.48 5.95
C ASP A 620 16.63 -1.37 5.03
N MET A 621 17.42 -0.33 4.76
CA MET A 621 17.08 0.71 3.78
C MET A 621 16.74 0.10 2.41
N HIS A 622 17.62 -0.74 1.88
CA HIS A 622 17.40 -1.40 0.57
C HIS A 622 16.22 -2.40 0.60
N GLY A 623 16.03 -3.12 1.70
CA GLY A 623 14.95 -4.08 1.92
C GLY A 623 13.58 -3.40 1.94
N ARG A 624 13.51 -2.20 2.51
CA ARG A 624 12.33 -1.32 2.48
C ARG A 624 12.18 -0.58 1.14
N GLY A 625 13.05 -0.82 0.17
CA GLY A 625 12.95 -0.31 -1.20
C GLY A 625 13.48 1.10 -1.41
N LEU A 626 14.26 1.61 -0.46
CA LEU A 626 14.96 2.89 -0.57
C LEU A 626 16.37 2.65 -1.12
N PHE A 627 16.73 3.39 -2.16
CA PHE A 627 18.08 3.38 -2.75
C PHE A 627 18.60 4.80 -2.80
N PHE A 628 19.73 5.04 -2.18
CA PHE A 628 20.22 6.38 -1.92
C PHE A 628 20.74 7.04 -3.21
N ASN A 629 21.34 6.26 -4.11
CA ASN A 629 21.97 6.66 -5.38
C ASN A 629 23.10 7.69 -5.27
N ASP A 630 23.49 8.08 -4.06
CA ASP A 630 24.60 8.98 -3.76
C ASP A 630 25.26 8.68 -2.41
N LEU A 631 25.33 7.41 -2.04
CA LEU A 631 25.77 7.00 -0.71
C LEU A 631 27.30 7.03 -0.61
N SER A 632 27.91 8.21 -0.57
CA SER A 632 29.33 8.34 -0.22
C SER A 632 29.51 8.27 1.30
N ALA A 633 30.70 7.93 1.78
CA ALA A 633 31.06 7.97 3.20
C ALA A 633 30.67 9.31 3.89
N GLY A 634 30.80 10.45 3.21
CA GLY A 634 30.36 11.74 3.77
C GLY A 634 28.85 11.95 3.91
N ASN A 635 28.01 10.98 3.53
CA ASN A 635 26.55 11.06 3.62
C ASN A 635 25.96 10.07 4.65
N LEU A 636 26.80 9.29 5.32
CA LEU A 636 26.41 8.40 6.41
C LEU A 636 27.08 8.89 7.70
N PHE A 637 26.26 9.25 8.67
CA PHE A 637 26.66 9.79 9.96
C PHE A 637 26.43 8.73 11.03
N ILE A 638 27.26 8.75 12.07
CA ILE A 638 27.18 7.87 13.25
C ILE A 638 27.11 8.74 14.51
N ASN A 639 25.99 8.64 15.21
CA ASN A 639 25.75 9.31 16.48
C ASN A 639 25.99 8.31 17.61
N ILE A 640 26.93 8.57 18.50
CA ILE A 640 27.35 7.64 19.57
C ILE A 640 26.85 8.17 20.92
N LYS A 641 26.11 7.34 21.65
CA LYS A 641 25.60 7.62 23.00
C LYS A 641 25.75 6.36 23.86
N ASP A 642 26.48 6.44 24.97
CA ASP A 642 26.61 5.36 25.97
C ASP A 642 26.94 3.97 25.38
N LYS A 643 27.94 3.90 24.50
CA LYS A 643 28.34 2.69 23.73
C LYS A 643 27.27 2.12 22.78
N HIS A 644 26.12 2.77 22.65
CA HIS A 644 25.19 2.57 21.56
C HIS A 644 25.44 3.61 20.47
N PHE A 645 25.05 3.30 19.24
CA PHE A 645 25.10 4.28 18.17
C PHE A 645 23.98 4.07 17.18
N ASP A 646 23.59 5.18 16.57
CA ASP A 646 22.60 5.23 15.51
C ASP A 646 23.22 5.82 14.24
N PHE A 647 22.63 5.42 13.10
CA PHE A 647 23.01 5.96 11.80
C PHE A 647 22.05 7.03 11.35
N GLU A 648 22.57 8.03 10.65
CA GLU A 648 21.78 9.08 10.05
C GLU A 648 22.27 9.33 8.62
N LEU A 649 21.34 9.45 7.67
CA LEU A 649 21.66 9.79 6.29
C LEU A 649 21.45 11.29 6.02
N ILE A 650 22.34 11.90 5.24
CA ILE A 650 22.21 13.29 4.78
C ILE A 650 22.39 13.41 3.26
N ASP A 651 21.95 14.52 2.66
CA ASP A 651 21.91 14.72 1.19
C ASP A 651 20.99 13.71 0.48
N THR A 652 19.74 13.68 0.92
CA THR A 652 18.68 12.76 0.50
C THR A 652 18.09 13.06 -0.88
N GLY A 653 18.57 14.10 -1.59
CA GLY A 653 17.96 14.62 -2.82
C GLY A 653 18.00 13.68 -4.05
N ARG A 654 18.64 12.52 -3.93
CA ARG A 654 18.70 11.48 -4.98
C ARG A 654 18.09 10.14 -4.56
N VAL A 655 17.55 10.06 -3.34
CA VAL A 655 16.86 8.86 -2.84
C VAL A 655 15.76 8.45 -3.82
N LYS A 656 15.71 7.15 -4.12
CA LYS A 656 14.67 6.53 -4.94
C LYS A 656 13.87 5.58 -4.07
N ASN A 657 12.57 5.79 -4.07
CA ASN A 657 11.61 4.97 -3.33
C ASN A 657 10.92 4.00 -4.29
N PHE A 658 11.11 2.69 -4.08
CA PHE A 658 10.45 1.63 -4.82
C PHE A 658 9.52 0.82 -3.91
N TYR A 659 8.44 0.34 -4.52
CA TYR A 659 7.35 -0.36 -3.83
C TYR A 659 7.21 -1.82 -4.29
N SER A 660 7.99 -2.26 -5.28
CA SER A 660 7.90 -3.61 -5.83
C SER A 660 9.22 -4.13 -6.38
N ASN A 661 9.32 -5.46 -6.47
CA ASN A 661 10.51 -6.21 -6.89
C ASN A 661 11.73 -5.78 -6.08
N LEU A 662 11.73 -6.04 -4.77
CA LEU A 662 12.76 -5.56 -3.84
C LEU A 662 13.74 -6.66 -3.40
N SER A 663 13.59 -7.88 -3.93
CA SER A 663 14.51 -8.98 -3.60
C SER A 663 15.94 -8.59 -3.94
N PHE A 664 16.89 -9.13 -3.17
CA PHE A 664 18.31 -8.90 -3.38
C PHE A 664 18.71 -9.08 -4.84
N LYS A 665 18.39 -10.23 -5.45
CA LYS A 665 18.67 -10.55 -6.85
C LYS A 665 18.11 -9.50 -7.82
N SER A 666 16.84 -9.11 -7.65
CA SER A 666 16.19 -8.15 -8.55
C SER A 666 16.74 -6.72 -8.46
N ARG A 667 17.35 -6.36 -7.33
CA ARG A 667 17.88 -5.01 -7.05
C ARG A 667 19.38 -4.97 -6.80
N LYS A 668 20.09 -6.07 -7.06
CA LYS A 668 21.54 -6.20 -6.79
C LYS A 668 22.33 -5.05 -7.39
N LYS A 669 22.04 -4.69 -8.66
CA LYS A 669 22.68 -3.55 -9.34
C LYS A 669 22.47 -2.21 -8.63
N GLN A 670 21.27 -1.94 -8.11
CA GLN A 670 20.99 -0.70 -7.37
C GLN A 670 21.65 -0.72 -5.99
N ARG A 671 21.58 -1.86 -5.27
CA ARG A 671 22.26 -2.05 -3.98
C ARG A 671 23.77 -1.82 -4.10
N MET A 672 24.40 -2.44 -5.10
CA MET A 672 25.84 -2.31 -5.33
C MET A 672 26.24 -0.88 -5.71
N LYS A 673 25.39 -0.08 -6.38
CA LYS A 673 25.69 1.33 -6.67
C LYS A 673 25.86 2.18 -5.41
N ASP A 674 25.15 1.86 -4.34
CA ASP A 674 25.27 2.54 -3.06
C ASP A 674 26.49 2.00 -2.29
N ILE A 675 26.63 0.67 -2.23
CA ILE A 675 27.73 0.00 -1.50
C ILE A 675 29.11 0.40 -2.04
N VAL A 676 29.32 0.38 -3.36
CA VAL A 676 30.63 0.75 -3.96
C VAL A 676 31.02 2.19 -3.66
N ARG A 677 30.05 3.10 -3.50
CA ARG A 677 30.29 4.51 -3.16
C ARG A 677 30.60 4.68 -1.69
N LEU A 678 29.91 3.95 -0.83
CA LEU A 678 30.09 4.01 0.62
C LEU A 678 31.49 3.54 0.99
N LEU A 679 31.90 2.41 0.42
CA LEU A 679 33.11 1.71 0.81
C LEU A 679 34.39 2.19 0.09
N ASN A 680 34.29 3.11 -0.87
CA ASN A 680 35.42 3.51 -1.73
C ASN A 680 36.64 4.05 -0.98
N LYS A 681 36.47 4.62 0.22
CA LYS A 681 37.57 5.17 1.04
C LYS A 681 38.19 4.20 2.03
N PHE A 682 37.63 3.00 2.18
CA PHE A 682 38.08 2.02 3.17
C PHE A 682 38.97 0.95 2.53
N ASP A 683 39.82 0.33 3.34
CA ASP A 683 40.69 -0.77 2.95
C ASP A 683 39.90 -2.07 2.67
N TRP A 684 40.59 -3.09 2.16
CA TRP A 684 39.96 -4.37 1.81
C TRP A 684 39.50 -5.17 3.03
N GLU A 685 40.17 -5.05 4.17
CA GLU A 685 39.76 -5.71 5.40
C GLU A 685 38.36 -5.21 5.81
N THR A 686 38.19 -3.90 5.92
CA THR A 686 36.94 -3.23 6.29
C THR A 686 35.84 -3.48 5.25
N ARG A 687 36.17 -3.40 3.95
CA ARG A 687 35.25 -3.76 2.86
C ARG A 687 34.74 -5.19 3.02
N ASN A 688 35.61 -6.14 3.33
CA ASN A 688 35.23 -7.54 3.48
C ASN A 688 34.33 -7.78 4.70
N ILE A 689 34.56 -7.09 5.82
CA ILE A 689 33.66 -7.14 6.99
C ILE A 689 32.25 -6.74 6.57
N PHE A 690 32.10 -5.55 5.98
CA PHE A 690 30.79 -5.06 5.54
C PHE A 690 30.15 -6.00 4.51
N LEU A 691 30.88 -6.37 3.46
CA LEU A 691 30.32 -7.13 2.33
C LEU A 691 29.89 -8.53 2.72
N LYS A 692 30.70 -9.25 3.53
CA LYS A 692 30.33 -10.60 3.99
C LYS A 692 29.04 -10.56 4.80
N TYR A 693 28.95 -9.64 5.77
CA TYR A 693 27.76 -9.50 6.61
C TYR A 693 26.54 -9.07 5.78
N TYR A 694 26.70 -8.09 4.89
CA TYR A 694 25.62 -7.61 4.03
C TYR A 694 25.05 -8.70 3.11
N PHE A 695 25.89 -9.54 2.51
CA PHE A 695 25.45 -10.65 1.67
C PHE A 695 24.80 -11.78 2.49
N GLN A 696 25.36 -12.08 3.68
CA GLN A 696 24.79 -13.05 4.61
C GLN A 696 23.37 -12.67 5.04
N LEU A 697 23.09 -11.39 5.34
CA LEU A 697 21.75 -10.90 5.66
C LEU A 697 20.71 -11.14 4.54
N ASN A 698 21.17 -11.41 3.31
CA ASN A 698 20.33 -11.67 2.15
C ASN A 698 20.34 -13.16 1.73
N ASN A 699 20.94 -14.04 2.52
CA ASN A 699 21.16 -15.47 2.19
C ASN A 699 21.91 -15.67 0.86
N GLU A 700 22.92 -14.83 0.60
CA GLU A 700 23.76 -14.88 -0.59
C GLU A 700 25.24 -14.95 -0.18
N SER A 701 26.09 -15.47 -1.05
CA SER A 701 27.54 -15.48 -0.87
C SER A 701 28.20 -14.33 -1.64
N LEU A 702 29.26 -13.76 -1.06
CA LEU A 702 30.05 -12.73 -1.72
C LEU A 702 30.87 -13.33 -2.86
N SER A 703 30.60 -12.94 -4.10
CA SER A 703 31.32 -13.45 -5.28
C SER A 703 32.52 -12.57 -5.69
N LEU A 704 33.41 -13.11 -6.53
CA LEU A 704 34.51 -12.34 -7.12
C LEU A 704 34.00 -11.19 -8.00
N LEU A 705 32.90 -11.40 -8.74
CA LEU A 705 32.26 -10.37 -9.58
C LEU A 705 31.76 -9.17 -8.74
N ASP A 706 31.34 -9.43 -7.50
CA ASP A 706 30.92 -8.38 -6.58
C ASP A 706 32.12 -7.55 -6.11
N LYS A 707 33.25 -8.19 -5.82
CA LYS A 707 34.51 -7.49 -5.51
C LYS A 707 35.02 -6.69 -6.70
N LEU A 708 34.95 -7.24 -7.92
CA LEU A 708 35.32 -6.54 -9.16
C LEU A 708 34.49 -5.27 -9.38
N SER A 709 33.23 -5.24 -8.92
CA SER A 709 32.40 -4.04 -8.99
C SER A 709 32.95 -2.88 -8.14
N LEU A 710 33.59 -3.18 -6.99
CA LEU A 710 34.27 -2.17 -6.17
C LEU A 710 35.54 -1.67 -6.87
N ILE A 711 36.38 -2.59 -7.37
CA ILE A 711 37.62 -2.24 -8.10
C ILE A 711 37.32 -1.34 -9.30
N LYS A 712 36.31 -1.71 -10.10
CA LYS A 712 35.87 -0.90 -11.24
C LYS A 712 35.45 0.51 -10.83
N TYR A 713 34.82 0.65 -9.67
CA TYR A 713 34.44 1.95 -9.14
C TYR A 713 35.68 2.74 -8.66
N ASP A 714 36.64 2.09 -8.01
CA ASP A 714 37.90 2.71 -7.59
C ASP A 714 38.68 3.28 -8.78
N ILE A 715 38.88 2.47 -9.85
CA ILE A 715 39.52 2.91 -11.11
C ILE A 715 38.80 4.12 -11.70
N PHE A 716 37.47 4.11 -11.70
CA PHE A 716 36.67 5.23 -12.18
C PHE A 716 36.89 6.50 -11.34
N VAL A 717 36.95 6.39 -10.01
CA VAL A 717 37.21 7.53 -9.12
C VAL A 717 38.61 8.08 -9.34
N GLU A 718 39.63 7.23 -9.42
CA GLU A 718 41.02 7.65 -9.64
C GLU A 718 41.20 8.31 -11.01
N THR A 719 40.64 7.73 -12.06
CA THR A 719 40.65 8.34 -13.41
C THR A 719 39.99 9.72 -13.40
N LYS A 720 38.89 9.89 -12.67
CA LYS A 720 38.20 11.17 -12.53
C LYS A 720 39.03 12.19 -11.74
N ARG A 721 39.74 11.77 -10.69
CA ARG A 721 40.65 12.62 -9.91
C ARG A 721 41.83 13.07 -10.77
N PHE A 722 42.43 12.15 -11.53
CA PHE A 722 43.52 12.43 -12.46
C PHE A 722 43.12 13.47 -13.52
N ARG A 723 41.97 13.27 -14.19
CA ARG A 723 41.44 14.24 -15.17
C ARG A 723 41.23 15.64 -14.56
N LYS A 724 40.73 15.73 -13.33
CA LYS A 724 40.58 17.02 -12.65
C LYS A 724 41.91 17.69 -12.32
N LYS A 725 42.92 16.91 -11.92
CA LYS A 725 44.28 17.43 -11.70
C LYS A 725 44.86 17.98 -13.00
N ILE A 726 44.68 17.28 -14.12
CA ILE A 726 45.10 17.77 -15.45
C ILE A 726 44.36 19.05 -15.82
N GLN A 727 43.02 19.06 -15.71
CA GLN A 727 42.23 20.26 -16.02
C GLN A 727 42.67 21.48 -15.20
N LYS A 728 42.95 21.30 -13.90
CA LYS A 728 43.48 22.37 -13.03
C LYS A 728 44.89 22.83 -13.37
N LYS A 729 45.70 22.00 -14.05
CA LYS A 729 47.04 22.38 -14.51
C LYS A 729 47.01 23.10 -15.86
N LEU A 730 45.95 22.88 -16.65
CA LEU A 730 45.74 23.48 -17.97
C LEU A 730 44.84 24.73 -17.92
N SER A 731 44.19 25.00 -16.78
CA SER A 731 43.40 26.20 -16.49
C SER A 731 44.14 27.08 -15.50
#